data_AF-A0A329MLQ5-F1
#
_entry.id   AF-A0A329MLQ5-F1
#
_cell.length_a   1.000
_cell.length_b   1.000
_cell.length_c   1.000
_cell.angle_alpha   90.00
_cell.angle_beta   90.00
_cell.angle_gamma   90.00
#
_symmetry.space_group_name_H-M   'P 1'
#
loop_
_entity.id
_entity.type
_entity.pdbx_description
1 polymer ?
#
loop_
_entity_poly.entity_id
_entity_poly.type
_entity_poly.pdbx_seq_one_letter_code
_entity_poly.pdbx_strand_id
1 'polypeptide(L)'
;MNEENTHQADLWYRLAERKAAQYFASLNEQVKERTYVPALTKDFQLWKKSHMGRKSLLPIISQAIRKPDSRDYHNYIRWLNHTGKLDGYLDRSVSYIYMRDLGKSLKDPATQTRIQQVVADVKRYLIRSTAANGGVEPEFMSLVGLYGWARKEGIETSIIWVIEKLKSVSAHIPKEMDAENSLRKLIKIITGVVLHVIEEMGDHTSPEERASRLDEAIRLGYSYGLTYPFIDDLLDSPVLTVREKEQYGRMIRTSLLTGVVPEPGKLAGPNKELIRYVHTELRDAYVYIKKHQQPETQRLFFEQSYIFFHAQDMDRIKELSNPNYTNEELYVPVILKSAFSRLIVRSVIHAAADEGFDQRTFYYGIYNQLADDFADMFEDMKAGAVTPFTYYLTYSGQRPDLINPFELYWTVISHLIHHVYDDDAKTREVILDRAVNGLKRCRQRVGAETYNEIVGAFTSGIPAFNRLVQQMVGREADVSFFDKLLRDQMVTVLKNERIEKQQFLEKVKTVREQIDRLLLIPKQDGIPPMKEAIIDAANYSLDGGGKRLRPILAWVMGVEEYGLQAAAIAPLLRSVEYMHTASLIFDDLPSQDNATVRRGRPTLHEVHDSATAELTGLFLIQKAVEEQASLDGFEPKVVMSLMQYSSQKAGDMCAGQAMDLQSKGKVLTLEQLNGICFYKTGIAFEASLVMPAILAKAEAEEIAGLKRFAYHTGIAFQIKDDLLDAEGDVHVLGKPAGKDIDNSTSTFVTVLGREGAKKEMWEHYCLAMNELKKLPRNPVFLKHLLTYIISRDN
;
A
#
# COMPACT_ATOMS: atom_id res chain seq x y z
N MET A 1 38.02 19.85 -8.97
CA MET A 1 36.75 19.53 -8.29
C MET A 1 36.44 18.03 -8.28
N ASN A 2 36.56 17.28 -9.40
CA ASN A 2 36.29 15.82 -9.39
C ASN A 2 37.30 14.97 -8.60
N GLU A 3 38.61 15.25 -8.66
CA GLU A 3 39.62 14.45 -7.94
C GLU A 3 39.57 14.65 -6.42
N GLU A 4 39.36 15.87 -5.96
CA GLU A 4 39.30 16.21 -4.53
C GLU A 4 38.08 15.58 -3.83
N ASN A 5 36.91 15.66 -4.46
CA ASN A 5 35.69 15.03 -3.95
C ASN A 5 35.79 13.50 -3.94
N THR A 6 36.41 12.91 -4.97
CA THR A 6 36.64 11.45 -5.02
C THR A 6 37.62 11.03 -3.92
N HIS A 7 38.72 11.75 -3.75
CA HIS A 7 39.70 11.47 -2.70
C HIS A 7 39.09 11.59 -1.29
N GLN A 8 38.20 12.57 -1.08
CA GLN A 8 37.48 12.74 0.19
C GLN A 8 36.50 11.59 0.44
N ALA A 9 35.75 11.15 -0.56
CA ALA A 9 34.82 10.04 -0.42
C ALA A 9 35.52 8.70 -0.19
N ASP A 10 36.66 8.49 -0.85
CA ASP A 10 37.52 7.32 -0.60
C ASP A 10 38.16 7.38 0.80
N LEU A 11 38.40 8.57 1.35
CA LEU A 11 38.81 8.72 2.74
C LEU A 11 37.68 8.34 3.70
N TRP A 12 36.45 8.81 3.46
CA TRP A 12 35.27 8.43 4.24
C TRP A 12 35.08 6.92 4.27
N TYR A 13 35.11 6.29 3.09
CA TYR A 13 34.97 4.84 2.99
C TYR A 13 36.09 4.11 3.73
N ARG A 14 37.35 4.49 3.54
CA ARG A 14 38.49 3.87 4.24
C ARG A 14 38.40 4.01 5.76
N LEU A 15 37.90 5.13 6.29
CA LEU A 15 37.71 5.31 7.72
C LEU A 15 36.59 4.40 8.25
N ALA A 16 35.47 4.33 7.53
CA ALA A 16 34.36 3.45 7.88
C ALA A 16 34.76 1.96 7.78
N GLU A 17 35.48 1.59 6.73
CA GLU A 17 36.04 0.26 6.51
C GLU A 17 36.99 -0.14 7.63
N ARG A 18 37.90 0.74 8.07
CA ARG A 18 38.76 0.47 9.23
C ARG A 18 37.95 0.22 10.50
N LYS A 19 36.92 1.03 10.75
CA LYS A 19 36.03 0.83 11.91
C LYS A 19 35.29 -0.50 11.83
N ALA A 20 34.75 -0.85 10.66
CA ALA A 20 34.06 -2.11 10.42
C ALA A 20 35.01 -3.32 10.51
N ALA A 21 36.24 -3.21 10.00
CA ALA A 21 37.27 -4.23 10.11
C ALA A 21 37.74 -4.43 11.55
N GLN A 22 37.89 -3.36 12.34
CA GLN A 22 38.19 -3.45 13.77
C GLN A 22 37.07 -4.14 14.54
N TYR A 23 35.82 -3.78 14.25
CA TYR A 23 34.66 -4.44 14.84
C TYR A 23 34.62 -5.93 14.47
N PHE A 24 34.79 -6.23 13.19
CA PHE A 24 34.84 -7.60 12.69
C PHE A 24 35.98 -8.42 13.31
N ALA A 25 37.17 -7.84 13.45
CA ALA A 25 38.31 -8.49 14.10
C ALA A 25 37.99 -8.84 15.56
N SER A 26 37.35 -7.93 16.31
CA SER A 26 36.89 -8.20 17.67
C SER A 26 35.86 -9.33 17.73
N LEU A 27 34.90 -9.37 16.80
CA LEU A 27 33.95 -10.47 16.70
C LEU A 27 34.64 -11.80 16.35
N ASN A 28 35.59 -11.78 15.41
CA ASN A 28 36.34 -12.96 14.99
C ASN A 28 37.17 -13.55 16.13
N GLU A 29 37.82 -12.71 16.94
CA GLU A 29 38.52 -13.14 18.15
C GLU A 29 37.57 -13.84 19.12
N GLN A 30 36.39 -13.25 19.38
CA GLN A 30 35.36 -13.86 20.22
C GLN A 30 34.80 -15.18 19.65
N VAL A 31 34.71 -15.32 18.33
CA VAL A 31 34.34 -16.60 17.67
C VAL A 31 35.42 -17.65 17.90
N LYS A 32 36.70 -17.30 17.68
CA LYS A 32 37.84 -18.22 17.86
C LYS A 32 37.96 -18.71 19.30
N GLU A 33 37.81 -17.80 20.26
CA GLU A 33 37.86 -18.10 21.70
C GLU A 33 36.54 -18.67 22.23
N ARG A 34 35.46 -18.58 21.44
CA ARG A 34 34.09 -18.99 21.80
C ARG A 34 33.58 -18.37 23.10
N THR A 35 34.01 -17.16 23.42
CA THR A 35 33.61 -16.42 24.64
C THR A 35 32.10 -16.16 24.71
N TYR A 36 31.45 -16.07 23.54
CA TYR A 36 29.99 -15.93 23.44
C TYR A 36 29.21 -17.14 24.00
N VAL A 37 29.78 -18.34 23.99
CA VAL A 37 29.10 -19.57 24.43
C VAL A 37 28.76 -19.55 25.93
N PRO A 38 29.73 -19.36 26.85
CA PRO A 38 29.42 -19.29 28.29
C PRO A 38 28.56 -18.07 28.63
N ALA A 39 28.79 -16.93 27.97
CA ALA A 39 28.01 -15.70 28.17
C ALA A 39 26.53 -15.90 27.81
N LEU A 40 26.24 -16.34 26.58
CA LEU A 40 24.87 -16.60 26.13
C LEU A 40 24.24 -17.79 26.85
N THR A 41 25.01 -18.78 27.29
CA THR A 41 24.47 -19.87 28.12
C THR A 41 23.88 -19.32 29.42
N LYS A 42 24.57 -18.38 30.08
CA LYS A 42 24.06 -17.68 31.27
C LYS A 42 22.84 -16.83 30.92
N ASP A 43 22.87 -16.11 29.80
CA ASP A 43 21.74 -15.29 29.37
C ASP A 43 20.49 -16.11 29.05
N PHE A 44 20.62 -17.24 28.36
CA PHE A 44 19.51 -18.16 28.13
C PHE A 44 18.96 -18.75 29.43
N GLN A 45 19.80 -18.96 30.45
CA GLN A 45 19.32 -19.38 31.78
C GLN A 45 18.52 -18.27 32.46
N LEU A 46 18.94 -17.01 32.37
CA LEU A 46 18.20 -15.86 32.90
C LEU A 46 16.89 -15.65 32.13
N TRP A 47 16.94 -15.67 30.81
CA TRP A 47 15.80 -15.59 29.91
C TRP A 47 14.77 -16.71 30.16
N LYS A 48 15.25 -17.94 30.39
CA LYS A 48 14.40 -19.07 30.75
C LYS A 48 13.66 -18.83 32.07
N LYS A 49 14.25 -18.14 33.05
CA LYS A 49 13.58 -17.82 34.33
C LYS A 49 12.45 -16.81 34.11
N SER A 50 12.60 -15.81 33.25
CA SER A 50 11.52 -14.83 32.97
C SER A 50 10.36 -15.45 32.18
N HIS A 51 10.65 -16.42 31.31
CA HIS A 51 9.66 -17.11 30.49
C HIS A 51 9.01 -18.33 31.16
N MET A 52 9.46 -18.71 32.36
CA MET A 52 8.80 -19.70 33.21
C MET A 52 7.87 -18.97 34.19
N GLY A 53 6.64 -18.68 33.76
CA GLY A 53 5.61 -18.20 34.68
C GLY A 53 5.43 -19.16 35.86
N ARG A 54 5.31 -18.61 37.08
CA ARG A 54 4.79 -19.34 38.26
C ARG A 54 3.56 -20.12 37.80
N LYS A 55 3.57 -21.46 37.92
CA LYS A 55 2.34 -22.25 37.83
C LYS A 55 1.38 -21.66 38.85
N SER A 56 0.36 -20.95 38.39
CA SER A 56 -0.72 -20.48 39.26
C SER A 56 -1.34 -21.72 39.90
N LEU A 57 -1.27 -21.82 41.22
CA LEU A 57 -1.87 -22.89 42.03
C LEU A 57 -3.38 -22.69 42.21
N LEU A 58 -4.06 -22.09 41.22
CA LEU A 58 -5.52 -21.96 41.23
C LEU A 58 -6.12 -22.99 40.27
N PRO A 59 -7.05 -23.85 40.73
CA PRO A 59 -7.75 -24.78 39.86
C PRO A 59 -8.79 -23.99 39.08
N ILE A 60 -8.44 -23.56 37.87
CA ILE A 60 -9.40 -22.90 36.97
C ILE A 60 -9.87 -23.94 35.96
N ILE A 61 -11.17 -24.23 36.02
CA ILE A 61 -11.93 -24.86 34.94
C ILE A 61 -11.84 -23.88 33.75
N SER A 62 -10.82 -24.03 32.92
CA SER A 62 -10.81 -23.44 31.58
C SER A 62 -10.98 -24.58 30.60
N GLN A 63 -12.11 -24.57 29.88
CA GLN A 63 -12.17 -25.27 28.60
C GLN A 63 -10.92 -24.86 27.82
N ALA A 64 -10.11 -25.83 27.38
CA ALA A 64 -8.87 -25.58 26.68
C ALA A 64 -9.16 -24.83 25.37
N ILE A 65 -9.16 -23.50 25.40
CA ILE A 65 -9.29 -22.68 24.19
C ILE A 65 -8.01 -22.88 23.39
N ARG A 66 -8.12 -23.70 22.33
CA ARG A 66 -7.05 -24.01 21.40
C ARG A 66 -6.47 -22.71 20.84
N LYS A 67 -5.14 -22.57 20.83
CA LYS A 67 -4.45 -21.41 20.26
C LYS A 67 -4.89 -21.25 18.79
N PRO A 68 -5.54 -20.13 18.41
CA PRO A 68 -5.95 -19.90 17.04
C PRO A 68 -4.72 -19.68 16.14
N ASP A 69 -4.87 -19.94 14.84
CA ASP A 69 -3.86 -19.59 13.85
C ASP A 69 -3.65 -18.07 13.86
N SER A 70 -2.40 -17.62 13.88
CA SER A 70 -2.05 -16.20 13.77
C SER A 70 -2.50 -15.55 12.46
N ARG A 71 -2.83 -16.35 11.43
CA ARG A 71 -3.49 -15.86 10.21
C ARG A 71 -4.88 -15.31 10.50
N ASP A 72 -5.58 -15.86 11.48
CA ASP A 72 -6.83 -15.31 12.01
C ASP A 72 -6.52 -14.28 13.10
N TYR A 73 -6.12 -13.09 12.64
CA TYR A 73 -5.70 -11.99 13.48
C TYR A 73 -6.67 -11.66 14.60
N HIS A 74 -7.98 -11.58 14.29
CA HIS A 74 -8.98 -11.16 15.26
C HIS A 74 -9.12 -12.16 16.40
N ASN A 75 -9.20 -13.46 16.07
CA ASN A 75 -9.27 -14.51 17.08
C ASN A 75 -7.94 -14.65 17.84
N TYR A 76 -6.80 -14.41 17.17
CA TYR A 76 -5.48 -14.41 17.80
C TYR A 76 -5.31 -13.29 18.84
N ILE A 77 -5.67 -12.05 18.50
CA ILE A 77 -5.62 -10.91 19.42
C ILE A 77 -6.62 -11.10 20.57
N ARG A 78 -7.85 -11.57 20.30
CA ARG A 78 -8.82 -11.89 21.36
C ARG A 78 -8.29 -12.97 22.30
N TRP A 79 -7.67 -14.02 21.77
CA TRP A 79 -7.05 -15.08 22.58
C TRP A 79 -5.88 -14.54 23.42
N LEU A 80 -5.00 -13.70 22.86
CA LEU A 80 -3.92 -13.06 23.61
C LEU A 80 -4.45 -12.19 24.75
N ASN A 81 -5.51 -11.42 24.49
CA ASN A 81 -6.14 -10.58 25.51
C ASN A 81 -6.78 -11.43 26.62
N HIS A 82 -7.55 -12.46 26.23
CA HIS A 82 -8.24 -13.35 27.18
C HIS A 82 -7.28 -14.18 28.03
N THR A 83 -6.12 -14.57 27.47
CA THR A 83 -5.08 -15.32 28.20
C THR A 83 -4.10 -14.42 28.96
N GLY A 84 -4.29 -13.09 28.95
CA GLY A 84 -3.41 -12.14 29.64
C GLY A 84 -2.02 -11.98 29.02
N LYS A 85 -1.83 -12.43 27.77
CA LYS A 85 -0.54 -12.42 27.06
C LYS A 85 -0.34 -11.18 26.18
N LEU A 86 -1.40 -10.42 25.91
CA LEU A 86 -1.37 -9.29 24.98
C LEU A 86 -0.38 -8.19 25.38
N ASP A 87 -0.31 -7.85 26.67
CA ASP A 87 0.60 -6.77 27.15
C ASP A 87 2.07 -7.12 26.89
N GLY A 88 2.51 -8.32 27.30
CA GLY A 88 3.89 -8.77 27.05
C GLY A 88 4.20 -8.93 25.55
N TYR A 89 3.21 -9.35 24.76
CA TYR A 89 3.32 -9.45 23.31
C TYR A 89 3.53 -8.07 22.64
N LEU A 90 2.78 -7.06 23.07
CA LEU A 90 2.91 -5.69 22.57
C LEU A 90 4.19 -5.02 23.08
N ASP A 91 4.50 -5.11 24.38
CA ASP A 91 5.70 -4.50 24.97
C ASP A 91 6.98 -4.98 24.29
N ARG A 92 7.11 -6.29 24.06
CA ARG A 92 8.24 -6.85 23.33
C ARG A 92 8.37 -6.25 21.92
N SER A 93 7.24 -6.07 21.25
CA SER A 93 7.21 -5.61 19.85
C SER A 93 7.56 -4.14 19.73
N VAL A 94 6.97 -3.31 20.59
CA VAL A 94 7.24 -1.87 20.67
C VAL A 94 8.68 -1.64 21.13
N SER A 95 9.15 -2.35 22.17
CA SER A 95 10.54 -2.26 22.63
C SER A 95 11.54 -2.60 21.53
N TYR A 96 11.26 -3.64 20.73
CA TYR A 96 12.10 -3.99 19.60
C TYR A 96 12.12 -2.92 18.51
N ILE A 97 10.99 -2.27 18.21
CA ILE A 97 10.93 -1.15 17.27
C ILE A 97 11.75 0.03 17.79
N TYR A 98 11.61 0.41 19.06
CA TYR A 98 12.39 1.49 19.67
C TYR A 98 13.90 1.21 19.64
N MET A 99 14.30 -0.01 19.95
CA MET A 99 15.71 -0.40 19.94
C MET A 99 16.26 -0.48 18.51
N ARG A 100 15.54 -1.13 17.58
CA ARG A 100 16.01 -1.39 16.21
C ARG A 100 15.93 -0.16 15.31
N ASP A 101 14.75 0.47 15.26
CA ASP A 101 14.44 1.51 14.28
C ASP A 101 14.76 2.90 14.82
N LEU A 102 14.57 3.11 16.13
CA LEU A 102 14.85 4.39 16.79
C LEU A 102 16.24 4.45 17.45
N GLY A 103 16.95 3.31 17.56
CA GLY A 103 18.27 3.24 18.20
C GLY A 103 18.26 3.61 19.69
N LYS A 104 17.10 3.54 20.35
CA LYS A 104 16.91 3.94 21.74
C LYS A 104 17.42 2.86 22.70
N SER A 105 17.97 3.31 23.83
CA SER A 105 18.35 2.42 24.93
C SER A 105 17.11 2.06 25.74
N LEU A 106 16.83 0.76 25.90
CA LEU A 106 15.71 0.30 26.73
C LEU A 106 15.95 0.47 28.23
N LYS A 107 17.16 0.86 28.63
CA LYS A 107 17.53 1.20 30.01
C LYS A 107 17.08 2.60 30.41
N ASP A 108 16.85 3.49 29.44
CA ASP A 108 16.41 4.86 29.68
C ASP A 108 14.95 4.89 30.20
N PRO A 109 14.68 5.47 31.39
CA PRO A 109 13.33 5.57 31.95
C PRO A 109 12.34 6.32 31.06
N ALA A 110 12.79 7.34 30.31
CA ALA A 110 11.92 8.09 29.40
C ALA A 110 11.45 7.18 28.25
N THR A 111 12.40 6.47 27.63
CA THR A 111 12.13 5.45 26.61
C THR A 111 11.15 4.38 27.12
N GLN A 112 11.33 3.86 28.35
CA GLN A 112 10.41 2.86 28.92
C GLN A 112 8.99 3.41 29.12
N THR A 113 8.87 4.66 29.60
CA THR A 113 7.58 5.33 29.80
C THR A 113 6.84 5.48 28.48
N ARG A 114 7.55 5.91 27.41
CA ARG A 114 6.98 6.01 26.06
C ARG A 114 6.52 4.67 25.50
N ILE A 115 7.34 3.62 25.64
CA ILE A 115 6.95 2.25 25.23
C ILE A 115 5.64 1.84 25.90
N GLN A 116 5.48 2.08 27.20
CA GLN A 116 4.27 1.71 27.94
C GLN A 116 3.04 2.50 27.46
N GLN A 117 3.18 3.78 27.13
CA GLN A 117 2.10 4.59 26.56
C GLN A 117 1.67 4.05 25.19
N VAL A 118 2.63 3.80 24.29
CA VAL A 118 2.35 3.23 22.95
C VAL A 118 1.68 1.85 23.06
N VAL A 119 2.16 1.00 23.95
CA VAL A 119 1.55 -0.32 24.22
C VAL A 119 0.09 -0.16 24.68
N ALA A 120 -0.17 0.75 25.60
CA ALA A 120 -1.51 1.00 26.11
C ALA A 120 -2.47 1.50 25.02
N ASP A 121 -2.00 2.40 24.15
CA ASP A 121 -2.80 2.96 23.06
C ASP A 121 -3.07 1.92 21.98
N VAL A 122 -2.05 1.17 21.55
CA VAL A 122 -2.20 0.05 20.60
C VAL A 122 -3.17 -1.00 21.17
N LYS A 123 -3.03 -1.38 22.46
CA LYS A 123 -3.93 -2.32 23.11
C LYS A 123 -5.38 -1.84 23.11
N ARG A 124 -5.62 -0.58 23.51
CA ARG A 124 -6.96 0.01 23.57
C ARG A 124 -7.63 -0.02 22.20
N TYR A 125 -6.86 0.29 21.16
CA TYR A 125 -7.31 0.25 19.77
C TYR A 125 -7.65 -1.18 19.31
N LEU A 126 -6.75 -2.14 19.54
CA LEU A 126 -6.93 -3.54 19.14
C LEU A 126 -8.18 -4.17 19.78
N ILE A 127 -8.41 -3.88 21.06
CA ILE A 127 -9.59 -4.37 21.79
C ILE A 127 -10.87 -3.75 21.23
N ARG A 128 -10.88 -2.45 20.91
CA ARG A 128 -12.04 -1.78 20.32
C ARG A 128 -12.37 -2.34 18.94
N SER A 129 -11.36 -2.53 18.09
CA SER A 129 -11.53 -3.09 16.73
C SER A 129 -12.08 -4.51 16.75
N THR A 130 -11.58 -5.37 17.64
CA THR A 130 -12.05 -6.77 17.75
C THR A 130 -13.45 -6.92 18.36
N ALA A 131 -13.94 -5.90 19.06
CA ALA A 131 -15.29 -5.87 19.65
C ALA A 131 -16.36 -5.31 18.70
N ALA A 132 -15.99 -4.39 17.80
CA ALA A 132 -16.93 -3.70 16.91
C ALA A 132 -17.18 -4.44 15.58
N ASN A 133 -16.21 -5.21 15.09
CA ASN A 133 -16.24 -5.76 13.73
C ASN A 133 -16.21 -7.29 13.76
N GLY A 134 -17.31 -7.93 13.34
CA GLY A 134 -17.46 -9.38 13.19
C GLY A 134 -16.60 -10.01 12.08
N GLY A 135 -15.28 -9.76 12.09
CA GLY A 135 -14.32 -10.32 11.12
C GLY A 135 -13.86 -9.34 10.03
N VAL A 136 -14.22 -8.07 10.09
CA VAL A 136 -13.77 -7.05 9.11
C VAL A 136 -12.41 -6.47 9.52
N GLU A 137 -11.55 -6.29 8.51
CA GLU A 137 -10.20 -5.70 8.51
C GLU A 137 -9.94 -4.64 9.61
N PRO A 138 -8.75 -4.64 10.26
CA PRO A 138 -8.41 -3.62 11.26
C PRO A 138 -8.48 -2.23 10.64
N GLU A 139 -9.24 -1.30 11.23
CA GLU A 139 -9.55 0.00 10.59
C GLU A 139 -8.29 0.79 10.17
N PHE A 140 -7.19 0.75 10.92
CA PHE A 140 -5.93 1.45 10.59
C PHE A 140 -5.22 0.89 9.36
N MET A 141 -5.54 -0.33 8.93
CA MET A 141 -5.02 -0.95 7.70
C MET A 141 -5.83 -0.57 6.46
N SER A 142 -7.02 0.02 6.66
CA SER A 142 -7.88 0.47 5.56
C SER A 142 -7.61 1.93 5.19
N LEU A 143 -7.86 2.28 3.94
CA LEU A 143 -7.80 3.67 3.46
C LEU A 143 -8.69 4.61 4.28
N VAL A 144 -9.86 4.13 4.76
CA VAL A 144 -10.79 4.91 5.59
C VAL A 144 -10.17 5.26 6.94
N GLY A 145 -9.50 4.31 7.59
CA GLY A 145 -8.85 4.57 8.88
C GLY A 145 -7.62 5.45 8.74
N LEU A 146 -6.84 5.27 7.67
CA LEU A 146 -5.69 6.13 7.37
C LEU A 146 -6.13 7.58 7.13
N TYR A 147 -7.19 7.79 6.33
CA TYR A 147 -7.75 9.12 6.10
C TYR A 147 -8.37 9.72 7.37
N GLY A 148 -9.06 8.91 8.19
CA GLY A 148 -9.60 9.34 9.47
C GLY A 148 -8.52 9.79 10.46
N TRP A 149 -7.38 9.10 10.50
CA TRP A 149 -6.19 9.53 11.24
C TRP A 149 -5.62 10.82 10.66
N ALA A 150 -5.49 10.90 9.33
CA ALA A 150 -5.00 12.10 8.65
C ALA A 150 -5.82 13.34 9.00
N ARG A 151 -7.16 13.20 9.03
CA ARG A 151 -8.08 14.27 9.42
C ARG A 151 -7.93 14.69 10.88
N LYS A 152 -7.74 13.72 11.78
CA LYS A 152 -7.50 14.01 13.21
C LYS A 152 -6.20 14.80 13.40
N GLU A 153 -5.18 14.51 12.60
CA GLU A 153 -3.85 15.13 12.69
C GLU A 153 -3.68 16.35 11.77
N GLY A 154 -4.69 16.70 10.94
CA GLY A 154 -4.63 17.84 10.02
C GLY A 154 -3.71 17.66 8.80
N ILE A 155 -3.47 16.42 8.36
CA ILE A 155 -2.50 16.03 7.32
C ILE A 155 -3.15 15.28 6.15
N GLU A 156 -4.42 15.57 5.83
CA GLU A 156 -5.13 14.87 4.76
C GLU A 156 -4.44 15.04 3.41
N THR A 157 -3.93 16.25 3.11
CA THR A 157 -3.21 16.52 1.85
C THR A 157 -1.96 15.65 1.73
N SER A 158 -1.19 15.50 2.81
CA SER A 158 0.03 14.69 2.87
C SER A 158 -0.27 13.22 2.62
N ILE A 159 -1.37 12.71 3.20
CA ILE A 159 -1.78 11.32 3.07
C ILE A 159 -2.34 11.03 1.68
N ILE A 160 -3.15 11.93 1.13
CA ILE A 160 -3.60 11.82 -0.26
C ILE A 160 -2.39 11.81 -1.21
N TRP A 161 -1.44 12.74 -1.00
CA TRP A 161 -0.23 12.85 -1.80
C TRP A 161 0.61 11.56 -1.77
N VAL A 162 0.83 10.96 -0.59
CA VAL A 162 1.64 9.74 -0.49
C VAL A 162 0.92 8.54 -1.11
N ILE A 163 -0.41 8.45 -0.98
CA ILE A 163 -1.19 7.39 -1.66
C ILE A 163 -1.06 7.50 -3.18
N GLU A 164 -1.17 8.71 -3.74
CA GLU A 164 -0.98 8.95 -5.18
C GLU A 164 0.44 8.60 -5.64
N LYS A 165 1.45 9.00 -4.87
CA LYS A 165 2.85 8.69 -5.15
C LYS A 165 3.14 7.19 -5.08
N LEU A 166 2.63 6.47 -4.07
CA LEU A 166 2.77 5.02 -3.98
C LEU A 166 2.11 4.29 -5.15
N LYS A 167 0.95 4.77 -5.63
CA LYS A 167 0.30 4.24 -6.84
C LYS A 167 1.17 4.46 -8.08
N SER A 168 1.73 5.66 -8.24
CA SER A 168 2.66 5.98 -9.33
C SER A 168 3.88 5.05 -9.33
N VAL A 169 4.54 4.90 -8.17
CA VAL A 169 5.67 3.97 -8.00
C VAL A 169 5.26 2.55 -8.39
N SER A 170 4.14 2.06 -7.85
CA SER A 170 3.63 0.72 -8.15
C SER A 170 3.39 0.48 -9.64
N ALA A 171 2.91 1.48 -10.38
CA ALA A 171 2.62 1.36 -11.80
C ALA A 171 3.88 1.33 -12.68
N HIS A 172 5.00 1.86 -12.18
CA HIS A 172 6.27 1.94 -12.89
C HIS A 172 7.28 0.88 -12.46
N ILE A 173 6.97 0.02 -11.48
CA ILE A 173 7.80 -1.14 -11.16
C ILE A 173 7.64 -2.21 -12.27
N PRO A 174 8.73 -2.63 -12.92
CA PRO A 174 8.72 -3.68 -13.95
C PRO A 174 8.19 -5.03 -13.43
N LYS A 175 7.66 -5.87 -14.32
CA LYS A 175 7.08 -7.18 -13.96
C LYS A 175 8.11 -8.18 -13.43
N GLU A 176 9.38 -7.98 -13.80
CA GLU A 176 10.53 -8.78 -13.38
C GLU A 176 10.95 -8.48 -11.93
N MET A 177 10.40 -7.43 -11.32
CA MET A 177 10.62 -7.05 -9.93
C MET A 177 9.40 -7.38 -9.06
N ASP A 178 9.63 -7.65 -7.77
CA ASP A 178 8.55 -7.84 -6.80
C ASP A 178 8.04 -6.48 -6.30
N ALA A 179 7.08 -5.91 -7.03
CA ALA A 179 6.45 -4.64 -6.68
C ALA A 179 5.83 -4.63 -5.28
N GLU A 180 5.30 -5.77 -4.79
CA GLU A 180 4.69 -5.86 -3.46
C GLU A 180 5.76 -5.75 -2.38
N ASN A 181 6.90 -6.42 -2.55
CA ASN A 181 8.02 -6.32 -1.63
C ASN A 181 8.63 -4.91 -1.63
N SER A 182 8.83 -4.32 -2.81
CA SER A 182 9.38 -2.96 -2.92
C SER A 182 8.48 -1.91 -2.27
N LEU A 183 7.16 -1.95 -2.52
CA LEU A 183 6.19 -1.04 -1.88
C LEU A 183 6.13 -1.26 -0.37
N ARG A 184 6.23 -2.51 0.10
CA ARG A 184 6.27 -2.82 1.53
C ARG A 184 7.49 -2.21 2.21
N LYS A 185 8.69 -2.33 1.60
CA LYS A 185 9.91 -1.68 2.10
C LYS A 185 9.72 -0.16 2.18
N LEU A 186 9.16 0.44 1.13
CA LEU A 186 8.88 1.87 1.07
C LEU A 186 7.90 2.33 2.17
N ILE A 187 6.74 1.67 2.33
CA ILE A 187 5.76 1.98 3.37
C ILE A 187 6.39 1.84 4.76
N LYS A 188 7.17 0.78 5.01
CA LYS A 188 7.87 0.56 6.28
C LYS A 188 8.80 1.73 6.62
N ILE A 189 9.51 2.28 5.63
CA ILE A 189 10.41 3.42 5.81
C ILE A 189 9.62 4.69 6.11
N ILE A 190 8.54 4.95 5.37
CA ILE A 190 7.62 6.06 5.65
C ILE A 190 7.13 5.99 7.09
N THR A 191 6.63 4.83 7.51
CA THR A 191 6.17 4.61 8.90
C THR A 191 7.31 4.81 9.90
N GLY A 192 8.52 4.29 9.63
CA GLY A 192 9.67 4.46 10.51
C GLY A 192 10.05 5.93 10.72
N VAL A 193 10.07 6.72 9.65
CA VAL A 193 10.33 8.16 9.70
C VAL A 193 9.22 8.90 10.46
N VAL A 194 7.95 8.58 10.19
CA VAL A 194 6.82 9.16 10.93
C VAL A 194 6.90 8.82 12.42
N LEU A 195 7.28 7.59 12.78
CA LEU A 195 7.46 7.18 14.18
C LEU A 195 8.58 7.95 14.88
N HIS A 196 9.72 8.18 14.21
CA HIS A 196 10.80 9.03 14.73
C HIS A 196 10.29 10.42 15.08
N VAL A 197 9.55 11.05 14.16
CA VAL A 197 9.01 12.39 14.37
C VAL A 197 7.93 12.41 15.45
N ILE A 198 7.07 11.38 15.53
CA ILE A 198 6.10 11.25 16.62
C ILE A 198 6.78 11.12 17.98
N GLU A 199 7.87 10.36 18.07
CA GLU A 199 8.60 10.17 19.31
C GLU A 199 9.27 11.48 19.79
N GLU A 200 9.75 12.29 18.86
CA GLU A 200 10.33 13.61 19.15
C GLU A 200 9.30 14.67 19.51
N MET A 201 8.03 14.48 19.13
CA MET A 201 6.95 15.37 19.54
C MET A 201 6.54 15.06 20.98
N GLY A 202 6.64 16.06 21.85
CA GLY A 202 6.17 15.96 23.23
C GLY A 202 4.65 16.13 23.32
N ASP A 203 4.10 15.86 24.50
CA ASP A 203 2.65 16.02 24.77
C ASP A 203 2.19 17.50 24.73
N HIS A 204 3.13 18.44 24.60
CA HIS A 204 2.90 19.89 24.54
C HIS A 204 2.99 20.49 23.11
N THR A 205 3.27 19.68 22.08
CA THR A 205 3.34 20.16 20.69
C THR A 205 1.95 20.63 20.23
N SER A 206 1.88 21.82 19.63
CA SER A 206 0.62 22.36 19.13
C SER A 206 0.06 21.52 17.96
N PRO A 207 -1.26 21.49 17.72
CA PRO A 207 -1.82 20.77 16.58
C PRO A 207 -1.24 21.19 15.22
N GLU A 208 -0.95 22.49 15.05
CA GLU A 208 -0.37 23.04 13.81
C GLU A 208 1.07 22.57 13.60
N GLU A 209 1.90 22.65 14.65
CA GLU A 209 3.28 22.16 14.61
C GLU A 209 3.30 20.66 14.36
N ARG A 210 2.40 19.92 15.02
CA ARG A 210 2.26 18.48 14.85
C ARG A 210 1.90 18.11 13.41
N ALA A 211 0.93 18.79 12.81
CA ALA A 211 0.55 18.58 11.41
C ALA A 211 1.73 18.85 10.47
N SER A 212 2.43 19.98 10.67
CA SER A 212 3.60 20.36 9.85
C SER A 212 4.72 19.33 9.92
N ARG A 213 5.07 18.86 11.12
CA ARG A 213 6.13 17.86 11.32
C ARG A 213 5.75 16.51 10.73
N LEU A 214 4.48 16.12 10.80
CA LEU A 214 3.99 14.88 10.20
C LEU A 214 3.96 14.94 8.66
N ASP A 215 3.57 16.07 8.05
CA ASP A 215 3.66 16.26 6.59
C ASP A 215 5.09 16.09 6.10
N GLU A 216 6.04 16.77 6.76
CA GLU A 216 7.47 16.67 6.47
C GLU A 216 7.96 15.23 6.61
N ALA A 217 7.59 14.55 7.71
CA ALA A 217 7.98 13.16 7.96
C ALA A 217 7.50 12.20 6.87
N ILE A 218 6.24 12.33 6.42
CA ILE A 218 5.67 11.49 5.36
C ILE A 218 6.45 11.68 4.06
N ARG A 219 6.72 12.93 3.68
CA ARG A 219 7.41 13.28 2.43
C ARG A 219 8.89 12.92 2.44
N LEU A 220 9.58 13.13 3.57
CA LEU A 220 10.96 12.67 3.77
C LEU A 220 11.04 11.15 3.76
N GLY A 221 10.12 10.47 4.45
CA GLY A 221 10.04 9.01 4.47
C GLY A 221 9.82 8.43 3.07
N TYR A 222 8.96 9.03 2.27
CA TYR A 222 8.78 8.66 0.87
C TYR A 222 10.06 8.90 0.06
N SER A 223 10.60 10.12 0.13
CA SER A 223 11.77 10.54 -0.65
C SER A 223 13.00 9.68 -0.38
N TYR A 224 13.29 9.41 0.90
CA TYR A 224 14.38 8.52 1.31
C TYR A 224 14.06 7.06 0.95
N GLY A 225 12.82 6.63 1.16
CA GLY A 225 12.40 5.25 0.91
C GLY A 225 12.46 4.82 -0.56
N LEU A 226 12.35 5.75 -1.51
CA LEU A 226 12.45 5.47 -2.96
C LEU A 226 13.79 4.82 -3.38
N THR A 227 14.83 4.99 -2.56
CA THR A 227 16.12 4.33 -2.77
C THR A 227 16.01 2.80 -2.81
N TYR A 228 15.03 2.21 -2.13
CA TYR A 228 14.83 0.76 -2.18
C TYR A 228 14.26 0.27 -3.53
N PRO A 229 13.05 0.68 -3.98
CA PRO A 229 12.53 0.23 -5.27
C PRO A 229 13.44 0.62 -6.44
N PHE A 230 14.03 1.80 -6.41
CA PHE A 230 14.66 2.37 -7.61
C PHE A 230 16.19 2.42 -7.60
N ILE A 231 16.85 2.09 -6.50
CA ILE A 231 18.30 1.91 -6.47
C ILE A 231 18.63 0.47 -6.10
N ASP A 232 18.19 0.02 -4.93
CA ASP A 232 18.48 -1.33 -4.40
C ASP A 232 17.90 -2.43 -5.29
N ASP A 233 16.58 -2.58 -5.29
CA ASP A 233 15.88 -3.66 -5.99
C ASP A 233 16.11 -3.56 -7.52
N LEU A 234 16.14 -2.35 -8.09
CA LEU A 234 16.32 -2.16 -9.54
C LEU A 234 17.71 -2.59 -10.01
N LEU A 235 18.78 -2.22 -9.30
CA LEU A 235 20.14 -2.61 -9.67
C LEU A 235 20.43 -4.09 -9.39
N ASP A 236 19.74 -4.70 -8.42
CA ASP A 236 19.84 -6.13 -8.14
C ASP A 236 19.03 -6.99 -9.11
N SER A 237 17.97 -6.42 -9.71
CA SER A 237 17.12 -7.12 -10.68
C SER A 237 17.81 -7.37 -12.04
N PRO A 238 17.31 -8.32 -12.86
CA PRO A 238 17.76 -8.51 -14.24
C PRO A 238 17.19 -7.49 -15.24
N VAL A 239 16.40 -6.50 -14.80
CA VAL A 239 15.69 -5.54 -15.67
C VAL A 239 16.67 -4.73 -16.53
N LEU A 240 17.69 -4.15 -15.88
CA LEU A 240 18.67 -3.31 -16.54
C LEU A 240 19.79 -4.16 -17.15
N THR A 241 20.18 -3.83 -18.39
CA THR A 241 21.38 -4.40 -19.00
C THR A 241 22.64 -3.99 -18.21
N VAL A 242 23.73 -4.74 -18.34
CA VAL A 242 25.01 -4.41 -17.66
C VAL A 242 25.43 -2.97 -17.92
N ARG A 243 25.33 -2.51 -19.18
CA ARG A 243 25.65 -1.13 -19.56
C ARG A 243 24.72 -0.09 -18.92
N GLU A 244 23.42 -0.38 -18.82
CA GLU A 244 22.45 0.49 -18.14
C GLU A 244 22.72 0.55 -16.64
N LYS A 245 23.04 -0.58 -15.99
CA LYS A 245 23.43 -0.62 -14.58
C LYS A 245 24.67 0.22 -14.31
N GLU A 246 25.72 0.10 -15.13
CA GLU A 246 26.92 0.91 -15.03
C GLU A 246 26.63 2.41 -15.20
N GLN A 247 25.84 2.77 -16.21
CA GLN A 247 25.48 4.16 -16.45
C GLN A 247 24.68 4.74 -15.27
N TYR A 248 23.69 4.00 -14.79
CA TYR A 248 22.84 4.43 -13.68
C TYR A 248 23.62 4.51 -12.36
N GLY A 249 24.47 3.52 -12.06
CA GLY A 249 25.37 3.53 -10.91
C GLY A 249 26.37 4.69 -10.94
N ARG A 250 26.91 5.04 -12.13
CA ARG A 250 27.75 6.24 -12.29
C ARG A 250 26.99 7.51 -11.96
N MET A 251 25.73 7.65 -12.38
CA MET A 251 24.92 8.84 -12.09
C MET A 251 24.68 9.01 -10.58
N ILE A 252 24.36 7.92 -9.87
CA ILE A 252 24.19 7.93 -8.41
C ILE A 252 25.51 8.33 -7.74
N ARG A 253 26.62 7.70 -8.14
CA ARG A 253 27.95 8.01 -7.58
C ARG A 253 28.33 9.48 -7.81
N THR A 254 28.13 10.02 -9.02
CA THR A 254 28.35 11.44 -9.30
C THR A 254 27.47 12.34 -8.43
N SER A 255 26.21 11.96 -8.21
CA SER A 255 25.30 12.72 -7.35
C SER A 255 25.79 12.78 -5.91
N LEU A 256 26.26 11.65 -5.37
CA LEU A 256 26.79 11.56 -4.01
C LEU A 256 28.12 12.32 -3.84
N LEU A 257 28.97 12.33 -4.87
CA LEU A 257 30.27 13.02 -4.84
C LEU A 257 30.16 14.54 -5.06
N THR A 258 29.18 15.01 -5.80
CA THR A 258 29.08 16.42 -6.22
C THR A 258 27.93 17.17 -5.56
N GLY A 259 26.95 16.46 -4.99
CA GLY A 259 25.69 17.05 -4.52
C GLY A 259 24.81 17.59 -5.66
N VAL A 260 25.10 17.23 -6.91
CA VAL A 260 24.35 17.64 -8.11
C VAL A 260 23.87 16.40 -8.84
N VAL A 261 22.56 16.31 -9.09
CA VAL A 261 21.99 15.23 -9.89
C VAL A 261 22.31 15.50 -11.37
N PRO A 262 23.10 14.64 -12.04
CA PRO A 262 23.45 14.84 -13.43
C PRO A 262 22.21 14.65 -14.33
N GLU A 263 22.15 15.40 -15.42
CA GLU A 263 21.13 15.19 -16.46
C GLU A 263 21.29 13.79 -17.09
N PRO A 264 20.19 13.10 -17.44
CA PRO A 264 20.22 11.71 -17.89
C PRO A 264 20.93 11.51 -19.24
N GLY A 265 21.20 12.57 -19.99
CA GLY A 265 21.89 12.54 -21.28
C GLY A 265 21.12 11.75 -22.36
N LYS A 266 21.83 11.30 -23.42
CA LYS A 266 21.25 10.39 -24.43
C LYS A 266 21.12 8.98 -23.84
N LEU A 267 20.06 8.73 -23.10
CA LEU A 267 19.68 7.38 -22.67
C LEU A 267 19.38 6.51 -23.90
N ALA A 268 20.21 5.49 -24.13
CA ALA A 268 20.03 4.50 -25.19
C ALA A 268 19.85 3.12 -24.56
N GLY A 269 18.82 2.39 -24.98
CA GLY A 269 18.50 1.08 -24.42
C GLY A 269 17.00 0.81 -24.39
N PRO A 270 16.60 -0.46 -24.16
CA PRO A 270 15.20 -0.85 -24.06
C PRO A 270 14.49 -0.20 -22.86
N ASN A 271 15.21 0.16 -21.79
CA ASN A 271 14.63 0.65 -20.53
C ASN A 271 14.66 2.17 -20.36
N LYS A 272 14.85 2.94 -21.45
CA LYS A 272 15.05 4.40 -21.38
C LYS A 272 13.91 5.17 -20.69
N GLU A 273 12.66 4.73 -20.84
CA GLU A 273 11.48 5.40 -20.24
C GLU A 273 11.42 5.15 -18.74
N LEU A 274 11.69 3.91 -18.31
CA LEU A 274 11.82 3.55 -16.90
C LEU A 274 12.91 4.38 -16.23
N ILE A 275 14.10 4.43 -16.82
CA ILE A 275 15.23 5.19 -16.25
C ILE A 275 14.90 6.68 -16.17
N ARG A 276 14.17 7.24 -17.14
CA ARG A 276 13.75 8.66 -17.11
C ARG A 276 12.77 8.94 -15.98
N TYR A 277 11.77 8.07 -15.80
CA TYR A 277 10.82 8.16 -14.69
C TYR A 277 11.56 8.08 -13.34
N VAL A 278 12.37 7.04 -13.17
CA VAL A 278 13.15 6.80 -11.95
C VAL A 278 14.08 7.99 -11.63
N HIS A 279 14.80 8.48 -12.63
CA HIS A 279 15.68 9.64 -12.49
C HIS A 279 14.92 10.88 -12.04
N THR A 280 13.76 11.16 -12.65
CA THR A 280 12.93 12.31 -12.28
C THR A 280 12.45 12.21 -10.84
N GLU A 281 11.91 11.06 -10.46
CA GLU A 281 11.33 10.84 -9.13
C GLU A 281 12.41 10.89 -8.03
N LEU A 282 13.59 10.31 -8.28
CA LEU A 282 14.74 10.40 -7.35
C LEU A 282 15.35 11.80 -7.29
N ARG A 283 15.36 12.54 -8.40
CA ARG A 283 15.82 13.94 -8.40
C ARG A 283 14.92 14.80 -7.53
N ASP A 284 13.62 14.68 -7.70
CA ASP A 284 12.63 15.45 -6.92
C ASP A 284 12.72 15.09 -5.43
N ALA A 285 12.87 13.80 -5.11
CA ALA A 285 13.11 13.31 -3.76
C ALA A 285 14.39 13.90 -3.15
N TYR A 286 15.49 13.92 -3.90
CA TYR A 286 16.75 14.51 -3.46
C TYR A 286 16.65 16.02 -3.21
N VAL A 287 15.99 16.76 -4.10
CA VAL A 287 15.73 18.20 -3.93
C VAL A 287 14.89 18.44 -2.68
N TYR A 288 13.87 17.62 -2.44
CA TYR A 288 13.03 17.70 -1.25
C TYR A 288 13.85 17.47 0.03
N ILE A 289 14.65 16.39 0.09
CA ILE A 289 15.54 16.10 1.22
C ILE A 289 16.48 17.27 1.49
N LYS A 290 17.19 17.75 0.44
CA LYS A 290 18.16 18.84 0.57
C LYS A 290 17.54 20.14 1.10
N LYS A 291 16.28 20.42 0.76
CA LYS A 291 15.57 21.62 1.23
C LYS A 291 15.25 21.59 2.74
N HIS A 292 15.07 20.40 3.31
CA HIS A 292 14.67 20.23 4.72
C HIS A 292 15.84 19.76 5.61
N GLN A 293 17.02 19.53 5.04
CA GLN A 293 18.23 19.20 5.79
C GLN A 293 18.86 20.43 6.44
N GLN A 294 19.37 20.24 7.66
CA GLN A 294 20.19 21.24 8.33
C GLN A 294 21.61 21.27 7.73
N PRO A 295 22.25 22.45 7.59
CA PRO A 295 23.58 22.58 7.01
C PRO A 295 24.62 21.63 7.64
N GLU A 296 24.53 21.41 8.96
CA GLU A 296 25.43 20.56 9.73
C GLU A 296 25.26 19.07 9.38
N THR A 297 24.05 18.66 9.00
CA THR A 297 23.70 17.26 8.67
C THR A 297 23.94 16.91 7.21
N GLN A 298 24.06 17.91 6.33
CA GLN A 298 24.19 17.71 4.89
C GLN A 298 25.48 16.93 4.53
N ARG A 299 26.60 17.26 5.17
CA ARG A 299 27.86 16.53 4.97
C ARG A 299 27.74 15.07 5.41
N LEU A 300 27.09 14.86 6.56
CA LEU A 300 26.86 13.52 7.13
C LEU A 300 25.99 12.66 6.20
N PHE A 301 24.95 13.26 5.59
CA PHE A 301 24.11 12.57 4.61
C PHE A 301 24.91 12.04 3.42
N PHE A 302 25.76 12.85 2.80
CA PHE A 302 26.58 12.41 1.66
C PHE A 302 27.60 11.36 2.05
N GLU A 303 28.28 11.56 3.18
CA GLU A 303 29.25 10.60 3.71
C GLU A 303 28.59 9.24 3.93
N GLN A 304 27.48 9.20 4.68
CA GLN A 304 26.79 7.97 5.01
C GLN A 304 26.15 7.31 3.78
N SER A 305 25.58 8.09 2.87
CA SER A 305 24.98 7.58 1.63
C SER A 305 26.02 7.03 0.67
N TYR A 306 27.20 7.65 0.57
CA TYR A 306 28.31 7.14 -0.22
C TYR A 306 28.82 5.81 0.34
N ILE A 307 29.05 5.73 1.66
CA ILE A 307 29.52 4.50 2.30
C ILE A 307 28.52 3.36 2.09
N PHE A 308 27.22 3.63 2.29
CA PHE A 308 26.16 2.66 2.05
C PHE A 308 26.16 2.16 0.60
N PHE A 309 26.08 3.07 -0.37
CA PHE A 309 26.00 2.73 -1.78
C PHE A 309 27.26 1.99 -2.27
N HIS A 310 28.45 2.42 -1.85
CA HIS A 310 29.70 1.78 -2.22
C HIS A 310 29.80 0.35 -1.65
N ALA A 311 29.41 0.15 -0.39
CA ALA A 311 29.38 -1.17 0.22
C ALA A 311 28.39 -2.13 -0.48
N GLN A 312 27.23 -1.62 -0.94
CA GLN A 312 26.29 -2.40 -1.74
C GLN A 312 26.86 -2.78 -3.11
N ASP A 313 27.52 -1.84 -3.78
CA ASP A 313 28.12 -2.06 -5.11
C ASP A 313 29.23 -3.14 -5.04
N MET A 314 30.06 -3.11 -3.99
CA MET A 314 31.06 -4.13 -3.72
C MET A 314 30.46 -5.52 -3.45
N ASP A 315 29.27 -5.59 -2.86
CA ASP A 315 28.58 -6.84 -2.57
C ASP A 315 27.92 -7.42 -3.82
N ARG A 316 27.31 -6.55 -4.65
CA ARG A 316 26.59 -6.92 -5.88
C ARG A 316 27.46 -7.59 -6.93
N ILE A 317 28.74 -7.22 -7.02
CA ILE A 317 29.68 -7.76 -8.02
C ILE A 317 30.25 -9.13 -7.62
N LYS A 318 29.89 -9.67 -6.45
CA LYS A 318 30.42 -10.95 -5.99
C LYS A 318 29.74 -12.10 -6.73
N GLU A 319 30.53 -13.09 -7.10
CA GLU A 319 30.05 -14.31 -7.74
C GLU A 319 30.33 -15.52 -6.87
N LEU A 320 29.31 -16.35 -6.64
CA LEU A 320 29.46 -17.55 -5.81
C LEU A 320 30.47 -18.55 -6.39
N SER A 321 30.79 -18.44 -7.67
CA SER A 321 31.82 -19.22 -8.39
C SER A 321 33.26 -18.89 -7.98
N ASN A 322 33.51 -17.74 -7.35
CA ASN A 322 34.85 -17.33 -6.93
C ASN A 322 35.21 -17.97 -5.57
N PRO A 323 36.20 -18.88 -5.50
CA PRO A 323 36.54 -19.59 -4.27
C PRO A 323 37.48 -18.81 -3.33
N ASN A 324 37.89 -17.60 -3.71
CA ASN A 324 39.04 -16.91 -3.09
C ASN A 324 38.67 -15.69 -2.24
N TYR A 325 37.38 -15.43 -1.98
CA TYR A 325 37.03 -14.34 -1.06
C TYR A 325 37.62 -14.58 0.34
N THR A 326 38.15 -13.51 0.90
CA THR A 326 38.58 -13.41 2.29
C THR A 326 37.37 -13.22 3.21
N ASN A 327 37.55 -13.50 4.50
CA ASN A 327 36.50 -13.25 5.48
C ASN A 327 36.13 -11.75 5.52
N GLU A 328 37.12 -10.86 5.44
CA GLU A 328 36.91 -9.42 5.41
C GLU A 328 36.05 -8.98 4.22
N GLU A 329 36.32 -9.51 3.01
CA GLU A 329 35.50 -9.22 1.82
C GLU A 329 34.06 -9.73 1.94
N LEU A 330 33.81 -10.79 2.71
CA LEU A 330 32.48 -11.34 2.95
C LEU A 330 31.69 -10.52 3.99
N TYR A 331 32.35 -10.07 5.07
CA TYR A 331 31.66 -9.50 6.23
C TYR A 331 31.75 -7.97 6.34
N VAL A 332 32.86 -7.32 5.96
CA VAL A 332 33.04 -5.87 6.14
C VAL A 332 32.04 -5.05 5.31
N PRO A 333 31.84 -5.33 4.00
CA PRO A 333 30.81 -4.64 3.22
C PRO A 333 29.40 -4.87 3.78
N VAL A 334 29.13 -6.06 4.33
CA VAL A 334 27.87 -6.42 4.99
C VAL A 334 27.63 -5.59 6.26
N ILE A 335 28.66 -5.38 7.08
CA ILE A 335 28.60 -4.49 8.26
C ILE A 335 28.29 -3.06 7.81
N LEU A 336 29.00 -2.56 6.80
CA LEU A 336 28.84 -1.18 6.32
C LEU A 336 27.44 -0.97 5.72
N LYS A 337 27.00 -1.80 4.77
CA LYS A 337 25.69 -1.64 4.13
C LYS A 337 24.56 -1.68 5.16
N SER A 338 24.64 -2.61 6.12
CA SER A 338 23.58 -2.76 7.12
C SER A 338 23.60 -1.64 8.16
N ALA A 339 24.76 -1.16 8.61
CA ALA A 339 24.86 -0.04 9.55
C ALA A 339 24.38 1.28 8.91
N PHE A 340 24.93 1.63 7.74
CA PHE A 340 24.71 2.95 7.14
C PHE A 340 23.30 3.11 6.57
N SER A 341 22.61 2.02 6.16
CA SER A 341 21.17 2.07 5.81
C SER A 341 20.26 2.63 6.91
N ARG A 342 20.71 2.58 8.17
CA ARG A 342 19.98 3.05 9.35
C ARG A 342 20.47 4.41 9.84
N LEU A 343 21.78 4.67 9.73
CA LEU A 343 22.38 5.94 10.14
C LEU A 343 21.88 7.11 9.27
N ILE A 344 21.67 6.89 7.97
CA ILE A 344 21.23 7.95 7.03
C ILE A 344 19.92 8.59 7.47
N VAL A 345 18.98 7.85 8.06
CA VAL A 345 17.65 8.35 8.44
C VAL A 345 17.76 9.63 9.28
N ARG A 346 18.64 9.66 10.28
CA ARG A 346 18.83 10.83 11.15
C ARG A 346 19.49 12.02 10.48
N SER A 347 20.20 11.81 9.37
CA SER A 347 20.71 12.91 8.54
C SER A 347 19.63 13.51 7.63
N VAL A 348 18.47 12.84 7.51
CA VAL A 348 17.33 13.30 6.71
C VAL A 348 16.26 13.98 7.58
N ILE A 349 16.17 13.65 8.87
CA ILE A 349 15.18 14.20 9.80
C ILE A 349 15.79 15.12 10.86
N HIS A 350 14.97 15.98 11.46
CA HIS A 350 15.33 16.89 12.55
C HIS A 350 15.49 16.18 13.92
N ALA A 351 16.43 15.25 14.03
CA ALA A 351 16.54 14.41 15.24
C ALA A 351 17.39 15.00 16.36
N ALA A 352 16.82 15.07 17.57
CA ALA A 352 17.51 15.53 18.79
C ALA A 352 18.74 14.67 19.11
N ALA A 353 19.83 15.30 19.56
CA ALA A 353 21.08 14.59 19.89
C ALA A 353 20.84 13.43 20.87
N ASP A 354 21.34 12.24 20.54
CA ASP A 354 21.24 11.05 21.37
C ASP A 354 22.65 10.45 21.49
N GLU A 355 23.27 10.65 22.65
CA GLU A 355 24.60 10.15 22.93
C GLU A 355 24.62 8.61 22.82
N GLY A 356 25.42 8.12 21.89
CA GLY A 356 25.59 6.69 21.62
C GLY A 356 24.64 6.09 20.56
N PHE A 357 23.71 6.86 19.97
CA PHE A 357 22.88 6.35 18.85
C PHE A 357 23.73 5.79 17.71
N ASP A 358 24.73 6.54 17.26
CA ASP A 358 25.58 6.13 16.13
C ASP A 358 26.29 4.80 16.42
N GLN A 359 26.73 4.63 17.67
CA GLN A 359 27.41 3.42 18.12
C GLN A 359 26.45 2.23 18.20
N ARG A 360 25.29 2.41 18.85
CA ARG A 360 24.27 1.35 18.97
C ARG A 360 23.77 0.91 17.59
N THR A 361 23.46 1.86 16.71
CA THR A 361 22.95 1.61 15.36
C THR A 361 24.00 0.94 14.48
N PHE A 362 25.27 1.37 14.57
CA PHE A 362 26.37 0.79 13.80
C PHE A 362 26.57 -0.69 14.14
N TYR A 363 26.71 -1.03 15.43
CA TYR A 363 26.94 -2.42 15.84
C TYR A 363 25.70 -3.32 15.68
N TYR A 364 24.50 -2.75 15.79
CA TYR A 364 23.26 -3.50 15.59
C TYR A 364 23.02 -3.90 14.13
N GLY A 365 23.60 -3.19 13.16
CA GLY A 365 23.32 -3.37 11.73
C GLY A 365 23.46 -4.82 11.25
N ILE A 366 24.60 -5.44 11.54
CA ILE A 366 24.94 -6.79 11.09
C ILE A 366 24.05 -7.89 11.70
N TYR A 367 23.52 -7.68 12.92
CA TYR A 367 22.62 -8.66 13.56
C TYR A 367 21.40 -8.95 12.68
N ASN A 368 20.75 -7.89 12.16
CA ASN A 368 19.58 -8.06 11.30
C ASN A 368 19.99 -8.67 9.95
N GLN A 369 21.11 -8.25 9.36
CA GLN A 369 21.54 -8.77 8.07
C GLN A 369 21.80 -10.27 8.14
N LEU A 370 22.53 -10.75 9.16
CA LEU A 370 22.77 -12.19 9.34
C LEU A 370 21.48 -12.96 9.65
N ALA A 371 20.52 -12.34 10.36
CA ALA A 371 19.23 -12.96 10.62
C ALA A 371 18.40 -13.13 9.33
N ASP A 372 18.43 -12.13 8.45
CA ASP A 372 17.73 -12.13 7.16
C ASP A 372 18.44 -13.07 6.18
N ASP A 373 19.77 -13.02 6.04
CA ASP A 373 20.56 -13.94 5.20
C ASP A 373 20.36 -15.41 5.63
N PHE A 374 20.28 -15.71 6.94
CA PHE A 374 19.99 -17.06 7.41
C PHE A 374 18.57 -17.49 7.06
N ALA A 375 17.61 -16.56 7.11
CA ALA A 375 16.26 -16.84 6.73
C ALA A 375 16.22 -17.18 5.23
N ASP A 376 16.76 -16.31 4.39
CA ASP A 376 16.54 -16.37 2.94
C ASP A 376 17.62 -17.17 2.19
N MET A 377 18.55 -17.77 2.94
CA MET A 377 19.66 -18.62 2.49
C MET A 377 19.37 -19.55 1.30
N PHE A 378 18.21 -20.22 1.26
CA PHE A 378 17.87 -21.13 0.16
C PHE A 378 17.47 -20.39 -1.13
N GLU A 379 16.75 -19.29 -0.97
CA GLU A 379 16.37 -18.43 -2.10
C GLU A 379 17.61 -17.75 -2.65
N ASP A 380 18.50 -17.27 -1.77
CA ASP A 380 19.80 -16.69 -2.13
C ASP A 380 20.71 -17.70 -2.83
N MET A 381 20.80 -18.93 -2.31
CA MET A 381 21.58 -20.01 -2.93
C MET A 381 21.06 -20.32 -4.34
N LYS A 382 19.73 -20.34 -4.54
CA LYS A 382 19.12 -20.55 -5.85
C LYS A 382 19.36 -19.38 -6.80
N ALA A 383 19.41 -18.16 -6.28
CA ALA A 383 19.72 -16.95 -7.04
C ALA A 383 21.23 -16.79 -7.33
N GLY A 384 22.10 -17.60 -6.71
CA GLY A 384 23.55 -17.48 -6.80
C GLY A 384 24.11 -16.27 -6.04
N ALA A 385 23.35 -15.70 -5.11
CA ALA A 385 23.75 -14.55 -4.32
C ALA A 385 24.85 -14.93 -3.32
N VAL A 386 25.87 -14.07 -3.20
CA VAL A 386 26.96 -14.27 -2.24
C VAL A 386 26.61 -13.62 -0.91
N THR A 387 26.18 -14.44 0.05
CA THR A 387 26.01 -14.06 1.45
C THR A 387 27.01 -14.84 2.30
N PRO A 388 27.29 -14.42 3.55
CA PRO A 388 28.11 -15.20 4.45
C PRO A 388 27.65 -16.66 4.59
N PHE A 389 26.33 -16.90 4.57
CA PHE A 389 25.75 -18.25 4.67
C PHE A 389 25.89 -19.06 3.39
N THR A 390 25.57 -18.50 2.22
CA THR A 390 25.69 -19.24 0.94
C THR A 390 27.14 -19.56 0.62
N TYR A 391 28.05 -18.62 0.88
CA TYR A 391 29.48 -18.82 0.65
C TYR A 391 30.06 -19.90 1.57
N TYR A 392 29.74 -19.85 2.88
CA TYR A 392 30.21 -20.87 3.83
C TYR A 392 29.71 -22.27 3.47
N LEU A 393 28.43 -22.43 3.10
CA LEU A 393 27.90 -23.73 2.68
C LEU A 393 28.58 -24.27 1.41
N THR A 394 28.98 -23.37 0.51
CA THR A 394 29.62 -23.76 -0.75
C THR A 394 31.07 -24.21 -0.54
N TYR A 395 31.82 -23.52 0.32
CA TYR A 395 33.28 -23.67 0.40
C TYR A 395 33.83 -24.21 1.73
N SER A 396 33.03 -24.36 2.78
CA SER A 396 33.51 -24.79 4.12
C SER A 396 34.25 -26.13 4.12
N GLY A 397 33.94 -27.05 3.20
CA GLY A 397 34.67 -28.31 3.05
C GLY A 397 36.09 -28.17 2.48
N GLN A 398 36.39 -27.05 1.79
CA GLN A 398 37.68 -26.78 1.14
C GLN A 398 38.47 -25.66 1.81
N ARG A 399 37.77 -24.75 2.51
CA ARG A 399 38.32 -23.55 3.13
C ARG A 399 38.08 -23.57 4.65
N PRO A 400 38.97 -24.22 5.43
CA PRO A 400 38.84 -24.32 6.90
C PRO A 400 39.07 -22.98 7.61
N ASP A 401 39.60 -21.97 6.91
CA ASP A 401 39.80 -20.61 7.40
C ASP A 401 38.51 -19.77 7.43
N LEU A 402 37.41 -20.23 6.81
CA LEU A 402 36.17 -19.49 6.78
C LEU A 402 35.51 -19.42 8.16
N ILE A 403 35.09 -18.21 8.53
CA ILE A 403 34.33 -17.98 9.75
C ILE A 403 32.91 -18.48 9.54
N ASN A 404 32.46 -19.30 10.48
CA ASN A 404 31.11 -19.81 10.49
C ASN A 404 30.10 -18.66 10.77
N PRO A 405 29.21 -18.33 9.82
CA PRO A 405 28.28 -17.20 9.94
C PRO A 405 27.25 -17.40 11.05
N PHE A 406 26.91 -18.65 11.39
CA PHE A 406 25.99 -18.94 12.49
C PHE A 406 26.65 -18.73 13.86
N GLU A 407 27.92 -19.07 14.01
CA GLU A 407 28.68 -18.74 15.23
C GLU A 407 28.82 -17.21 15.35
N LEU A 408 29.19 -16.53 14.27
CA LEU A 408 29.29 -15.07 14.24
C LEU A 408 27.96 -14.39 14.59
N TYR A 409 26.83 -14.91 14.10
CA TYR A 409 25.49 -14.41 14.45
C TYR A 409 25.26 -14.39 15.98
N TRP A 410 25.62 -15.47 16.67
CA TRP A 410 25.51 -15.53 18.13
C TRP A 410 26.55 -14.64 18.82
N THR A 411 27.76 -14.54 18.28
CA THR A 411 28.76 -13.60 18.79
C THR A 411 28.29 -12.16 18.71
N VAL A 412 27.63 -11.76 17.62
CA VAL A 412 27.02 -10.43 17.49
C VAL A 412 25.95 -10.21 18.56
N ILE A 413 25.07 -11.19 18.80
CA ILE A 413 24.04 -11.10 19.87
C ILE A 413 24.71 -10.90 21.24
N SER A 414 25.72 -11.70 21.55
CA SER A 414 26.50 -11.59 22.79
C SER A 414 27.14 -10.21 22.92
N HIS A 415 27.76 -9.73 21.84
CA HIS A 415 28.41 -8.43 21.81
C HIS A 415 27.41 -7.29 22.04
N LEU A 416 26.23 -7.35 21.42
CA LEU A 416 25.19 -6.35 21.62
C LEU A 416 24.75 -6.30 23.09
N ILE A 417 24.47 -7.46 23.70
CA ILE A 417 23.99 -7.53 25.08
C ILE A 417 25.03 -6.98 26.07
N HIS A 418 26.29 -7.43 25.96
CA HIS A 418 27.30 -7.17 26.99
C HIS A 418 28.15 -5.91 26.75
N HIS A 419 28.32 -5.48 25.50
CA HIS A 419 29.22 -4.37 25.16
C HIS A 419 28.54 -3.15 24.57
N VAL A 420 27.29 -3.27 24.08
CA VAL A 420 26.54 -2.16 23.47
C VAL A 420 25.38 -1.69 24.34
N TYR A 421 24.72 -2.61 25.04
CA TYR A 421 23.57 -2.34 25.90
C TYR A 421 23.84 -2.60 27.39
N ASP A 422 25.11 -2.71 27.79
CA ASP A 422 25.56 -2.77 29.20
C ASP A 422 24.82 -3.78 30.08
N ASP A 423 24.65 -5.02 29.61
CA ASP A 423 23.96 -6.11 30.31
C ASP A 423 22.47 -5.81 30.66
N ASP A 424 21.84 -4.85 29.97
CA ASP A 424 20.46 -4.45 30.22
C ASP A 424 19.50 -5.64 30.08
N ALA A 425 18.71 -5.88 31.14
CA ALA A 425 17.89 -7.07 31.24
C ALA A 425 16.76 -7.10 30.20
N LYS A 426 16.15 -5.94 29.90
CA LYS A 426 15.07 -5.82 28.92
C LYS A 426 15.59 -5.99 27.49
N THR A 427 16.75 -5.42 27.19
CA THR A 427 17.43 -5.55 25.89
C THR A 427 17.83 -7.00 25.64
N ARG A 428 18.44 -7.67 26.61
CA ARG A 428 18.73 -9.12 26.53
C ARG A 428 17.48 -9.92 26.22
N GLU A 429 16.38 -9.66 26.93
CA GLU A 429 15.12 -10.37 26.72
C GLU A 429 14.58 -10.18 25.30
N VAL A 430 14.52 -8.94 24.82
CA VAL A 430 14.01 -8.60 23.49
C VAL A 430 14.87 -9.20 22.36
N ILE A 431 16.21 -9.11 22.46
CA ILE A 431 17.12 -9.66 21.44
C ILE A 431 17.02 -11.19 21.37
N LEU A 432 17.01 -11.87 22.53
CA LEU A 432 16.90 -13.32 22.59
C LEU A 432 15.53 -13.81 22.12
N ASP A 433 14.44 -13.12 22.50
CA ASP A 433 13.11 -13.38 21.97
C ASP A 433 13.09 -13.28 20.45
N ARG A 434 13.73 -12.25 19.90
CA ARG A 434 13.78 -12.04 18.45
C ARG A 434 14.58 -13.14 17.74
N ALA A 435 15.73 -13.52 18.28
CA ALA A 435 16.58 -14.57 17.74
C ALA A 435 15.86 -15.94 17.75
N VAL A 436 15.31 -16.34 18.90
CA VAL A 436 14.57 -17.61 19.04
C VAL A 436 13.35 -17.65 18.14
N ASN A 437 12.61 -16.54 18.04
CA ASN A 437 11.44 -16.42 17.15
C ASN A 437 11.82 -16.49 15.67
N GLY A 438 12.98 -15.95 15.28
CA GLY A 438 13.53 -16.08 13.93
C GLY A 438 13.79 -17.55 13.56
N LEU A 439 14.50 -18.26 14.43
CA LEU A 439 14.79 -19.69 14.25
C LEU A 439 13.53 -20.57 14.25
N LYS A 440 12.56 -20.29 15.14
CA LYS A 440 11.25 -20.98 15.16
C LYS A 440 10.54 -20.87 13.82
N ARG A 441 10.54 -19.68 13.21
CA ARG A 441 9.91 -19.47 11.90
C ARG A 441 10.67 -20.11 10.77
N CYS A 442 12.01 -20.05 10.79
CA CYS A 442 12.82 -20.75 9.81
C CYS A 442 12.45 -22.25 9.83
N ARG A 443 12.44 -22.87 11.02
CA ARG A 443 12.00 -24.25 11.22
C ARG A 443 10.58 -24.54 10.72
N GLN A 444 9.64 -23.62 10.90
CA GLN A 444 8.27 -23.75 10.38
C GLN A 444 8.23 -23.65 8.84
N ARG A 445 9.04 -22.78 8.23
CA ARG A 445 9.07 -22.55 6.78
C ARG A 445 9.73 -23.70 6.02
N VAL A 446 10.90 -24.17 6.48
CA VAL A 446 11.70 -25.17 5.75
C VAL A 446 11.43 -26.61 6.20
N GLY A 447 10.66 -26.80 7.26
CA GLY A 447 10.41 -28.10 7.89
C GLY A 447 11.45 -28.45 8.96
N ALA A 448 11.06 -29.32 9.90
CA ALA A 448 11.90 -29.65 11.05
C ALA A 448 13.17 -30.44 10.68
N GLU A 449 13.08 -31.36 9.70
CA GLU A 449 14.21 -32.18 9.24
C GLU A 449 15.27 -31.31 8.58
N THR A 450 14.90 -30.60 7.50
CA THR A 450 15.77 -29.65 6.79
C THR A 450 16.39 -28.63 7.74
N TYR A 451 15.61 -28.07 8.66
CA TYR A 451 16.13 -27.13 9.64
C TYR A 451 17.22 -27.73 10.54
N ASN A 452 17.02 -28.97 11.02
CA ASN A 452 18.00 -29.65 11.86
C ASN A 452 19.28 -30.00 11.08
N GLU A 453 19.17 -30.35 9.80
CA GLU A 453 20.33 -30.60 8.93
C GLU A 453 21.16 -29.35 8.73
N ILE A 454 20.53 -28.23 8.36
CA ILE A 454 21.20 -26.93 8.18
C ILE A 454 21.91 -26.50 9.46
N VAL A 455 21.17 -26.44 10.58
CA VAL A 455 21.75 -25.99 11.84
C VAL A 455 22.81 -26.98 12.31
N GLY A 456 22.64 -28.28 12.05
CA GLY A 456 23.66 -29.30 12.28
C GLY A 456 24.97 -29.00 11.54
N ALA A 457 24.90 -28.64 10.25
CA ALA A 457 26.07 -28.28 9.45
C ALA A 457 26.83 -27.09 10.04
N PHE A 458 26.12 -26.08 10.55
CA PHE A 458 26.72 -24.90 11.17
C PHE A 458 27.13 -25.08 12.63
N THR A 459 26.76 -26.15 13.32
CA THR A 459 26.97 -26.25 14.79
C THR A 459 27.76 -27.47 15.23
N SER A 460 28.39 -28.18 14.29
CA SER A 460 29.25 -29.33 14.56
C SER A 460 30.34 -29.04 15.60
N GLY A 461 30.88 -27.81 15.61
CA GLY A 461 31.88 -27.35 16.58
C GLY A 461 31.36 -27.00 17.97
N ILE A 462 30.05 -26.79 18.14
CA ILE A 462 29.41 -26.27 19.37
C ILE A 462 28.14 -27.05 19.77
N PRO A 463 28.20 -28.40 19.89
CA PRO A 463 27.02 -29.24 20.03
C PRO A 463 26.24 -29.00 21.33
N ALA A 464 26.91 -28.66 22.43
CA ALA A 464 26.25 -28.37 23.70
C ALA A 464 25.42 -27.07 23.65
N PHE A 465 25.98 -26.02 23.05
CA PHE A 465 25.29 -24.75 22.86
C PHE A 465 24.13 -24.89 21.87
N ASN A 466 24.33 -25.62 20.77
CA ASN A 466 23.23 -25.89 19.83
C ASN A 466 22.07 -26.63 20.52
N ARG A 467 22.34 -27.67 21.33
CA ARG A 467 21.27 -28.32 22.11
C ARG A 467 20.49 -27.33 22.98
N LEU A 468 21.16 -26.36 23.60
CA LEU A 468 20.49 -25.32 24.38
C LEU A 468 19.59 -24.44 23.49
N VAL A 469 20.11 -23.94 22.37
CA VAL A 469 19.35 -23.15 21.39
C VAL A 469 18.14 -23.93 20.89
N GLN A 470 18.32 -25.20 20.51
CA GLN A 470 17.24 -26.07 20.03
C GLN A 470 16.18 -26.34 21.11
N GLN A 471 16.58 -26.46 22.38
CA GLN A 471 15.64 -26.51 23.48
C GLN A 471 14.82 -25.22 23.60
N MET A 472 15.38 -24.05 23.32
CA MET A 472 14.63 -22.78 23.33
C MET A 472 13.68 -22.68 22.13
N VAL A 473 14.13 -23.10 20.94
CA VAL A 473 13.32 -23.14 19.71
C VAL A 473 12.16 -24.15 19.84
N GLY A 474 12.37 -25.29 20.47
CA GLY A 474 11.36 -26.33 20.66
C GLY A 474 10.32 -26.04 21.75
N ARG A 475 10.55 -25.07 22.63
CA ARG A 475 9.63 -24.72 23.73
C ARG A 475 8.42 -23.92 23.25
N GLU A 476 7.27 -24.12 23.89
CA GLU A 476 6.08 -23.26 23.77
C GLU A 476 6.23 -21.89 24.48
N ALA A 477 7.42 -21.28 24.45
CA ALA A 477 7.56 -19.89 24.88
C ALA A 477 6.87 -18.97 23.85
N ASP A 478 6.00 -18.08 24.33
CA ASP A 478 5.35 -17.07 23.49
C ASP A 478 6.34 -15.93 23.20
N VAL A 479 7.15 -16.13 22.17
CA VAL A 479 8.17 -15.19 21.68
C VAL A 479 7.73 -14.49 20.39
N SER A 480 6.44 -14.55 20.07
CA SER A 480 5.91 -13.92 18.88
C SER A 480 5.96 -12.40 19.03
N PHE A 481 6.00 -11.68 17.89
CA PHE A 481 6.02 -10.22 17.85
C PHE A 481 4.87 -9.72 16.98
N PHE A 482 4.28 -8.62 17.42
CA PHE A 482 3.21 -7.88 16.77
C PHE A 482 3.66 -7.22 15.47
N ASP A 483 4.89 -6.68 15.38
CA ASP A 483 5.41 -6.08 14.14
C ASP A 483 5.34 -7.06 12.97
N LYS A 484 5.68 -8.33 13.23
CA LYS A 484 5.63 -9.38 12.22
C LYS A 484 4.21 -9.85 11.94
N LEU A 485 3.32 -9.92 12.95
CA LEU A 485 1.90 -10.22 12.72
C LEU A 485 1.25 -9.15 11.83
N LEU A 486 1.47 -7.88 12.15
CA LEU A 486 1.02 -6.75 11.34
C LEU A 486 1.53 -6.90 9.92
N ARG A 487 2.84 -7.05 9.74
CA ARG A 487 3.45 -7.25 8.42
C ARG A 487 2.77 -8.39 7.65
N ASP A 488 2.64 -9.57 8.24
CA ASP A 488 2.06 -10.75 7.57
C ASP A 488 0.58 -10.52 7.21
N GLN A 489 -0.15 -9.75 8.03
CA GLN A 489 -1.50 -9.28 7.72
C GLN A 489 -1.50 -8.26 6.58
N MET A 490 -0.57 -7.29 6.53
CA MET A 490 -0.45 -6.35 5.40
C MET A 490 -0.22 -7.10 4.09
N VAL A 491 0.65 -8.12 4.08
CA VAL A 491 0.88 -8.96 2.89
C VAL A 491 -0.41 -9.63 2.44
N THR A 492 -1.14 -10.20 3.40
CA THR A 492 -2.39 -10.91 3.11
C THR A 492 -3.44 -9.94 2.56
N VAL A 493 -3.59 -8.76 3.17
CA VAL A 493 -4.48 -7.70 2.70
C VAL A 493 -4.12 -7.25 1.29
N LEU A 494 -2.87 -6.84 1.04
CA LEU A 494 -2.44 -6.36 -0.28
C LEU A 494 -2.62 -7.42 -1.37
N LYS A 495 -2.32 -8.68 -1.05
CA LYS A 495 -2.52 -9.81 -1.96
C LYS A 495 -4.02 -10.04 -2.25
N ASN A 496 -4.86 -10.02 -1.22
CA ASN A 496 -6.30 -10.19 -1.38
C ASN A 496 -6.90 -9.03 -2.17
N GLU A 497 -6.54 -7.78 -1.85
CA GLU A 497 -6.98 -6.60 -2.59
C GLU A 497 -6.59 -6.67 -4.07
N ARG A 498 -5.40 -7.18 -4.39
CA ARG A 498 -4.98 -7.40 -5.78
C ARG A 498 -5.83 -8.44 -6.49
N ILE A 499 -6.09 -9.58 -5.84
CA ILE A 499 -6.94 -10.65 -6.39
C ILE A 499 -8.36 -10.12 -6.61
N GLU A 500 -8.94 -9.47 -5.60
CA GLU A 500 -10.29 -8.91 -5.68
C GLU A 500 -10.38 -7.79 -6.74
N LYS A 501 -9.36 -6.93 -6.86
CA LYS A 501 -9.28 -5.91 -7.92
C LYS A 501 -9.22 -6.55 -9.31
N GLN A 502 -8.46 -7.63 -9.47
CA GLN A 502 -8.41 -8.37 -10.73
C GLN A 502 -9.77 -8.99 -11.06
N GLN A 503 -10.41 -9.64 -10.09
CA GLN A 503 -11.76 -10.18 -10.23
C GLN A 503 -12.78 -9.10 -10.57
N PHE A 504 -12.69 -7.92 -9.95
CA PHE A 504 -13.52 -6.76 -10.27
C PHE A 504 -13.36 -6.34 -11.73
N LEU A 505 -12.12 -6.18 -12.23
CA LEU A 505 -11.87 -5.79 -13.63
C LEU A 505 -12.34 -6.87 -14.62
N GLU A 506 -12.08 -8.14 -14.33
CA GLU A 506 -12.57 -9.27 -15.13
C GLU A 506 -14.10 -9.33 -15.14
N LYS A 507 -14.74 -9.04 -14.00
CA LYS A 507 -16.20 -8.98 -13.87
C LYS A 507 -16.78 -7.84 -14.71
N VAL A 508 -16.26 -6.62 -14.56
CA VAL A 508 -16.67 -5.45 -15.36
C VAL A 508 -16.58 -5.79 -16.85
N LYS A 509 -15.48 -6.39 -17.30
CA LYS A 509 -15.30 -6.80 -18.69
C LYS A 509 -16.34 -7.85 -19.12
N THR A 510 -16.48 -8.93 -18.37
CA THR A 510 -17.37 -10.06 -18.72
C THR A 510 -18.83 -9.63 -18.77
N VAL A 511 -19.28 -8.89 -17.75
CA VAL A 511 -20.67 -8.40 -17.67
C VAL A 511 -20.93 -7.36 -18.75
N ARG A 512 -19.97 -6.49 -19.04
CA ARG A 512 -20.06 -5.57 -20.18
C ARG A 512 -20.27 -6.30 -21.50
N GLU A 513 -19.47 -7.33 -21.78
CA GLU A 513 -19.61 -8.13 -23.02
C GLU A 513 -20.98 -8.81 -23.12
N GLN A 514 -21.55 -9.26 -22.00
CA GLN A 514 -22.90 -9.81 -21.96
C GLN A 514 -23.95 -8.72 -22.24
N ILE A 515 -23.82 -7.55 -21.61
CA ILE A 515 -24.73 -6.43 -21.81
C ILE A 515 -24.68 -5.96 -23.27
N ASP A 516 -23.49 -5.76 -23.84
CA ASP A 516 -23.34 -5.26 -25.21
C ASP A 516 -24.04 -6.17 -26.25
N ARG A 517 -24.12 -7.50 -26.01
CA ARG A 517 -24.88 -8.44 -26.86
C ARG A 517 -26.41 -8.30 -26.75
N LEU A 518 -26.90 -7.66 -25.69
CA LEU A 518 -28.32 -7.50 -25.41
C LEU A 518 -28.85 -6.12 -25.82
N LEU A 519 -27.99 -5.12 -26.04
CA LEU A 519 -28.44 -3.72 -26.16
C LEU A 519 -29.09 -3.38 -27.49
N LEU A 520 -28.64 -3.98 -28.61
CA LEU A 520 -29.10 -3.58 -29.93
C LEU A 520 -30.59 -3.89 -30.11
N ILE A 521 -31.33 -2.90 -30.59
CA ILE A 521 -32.76 -3.01 -30.86
C ILE A 521 -32.92 -3.74 -32.20
N PRO A 522 -33.57 -4.93 -32.24
CA PRO A 522 -33.72 -5.68 -33.47
C PRO A 522 -34.70 -4.98 -34.43
N LYS A 523 -34.41 -5.08 -35.73
CA LYS A 523 -35.33 -4.69 -36.80
C LYS A 523 -36.26 -5.87 -37.09
N GLN A 524 -37.57 -5.64 -37.09
CA GLN A 524 -38.55 -6.64 -37.52
C GLN A 524 -38.78 -6.53 -39.03
N ASP A 525 -39.09 -7.64 -39.69
CA ASP A 525 -39.41 -7.64 -41.11
C ASP A 525 -40.69 -6.83 -41.38
N GLY A 526 -40.65 -5.96 -42.39
CA GLY A 526 -41.81 -5.16 -42.81
C GLY A 526 -42.13 -3.93 -41.96
N ILE A 527 -41.20 -3.46 -41.11
CA ILE A 527 -41.38 -2.19 -40.39
C ILE A 527 -41.39 -0.98 -41.34
N PRO A 528 -42.12 0.10 -41.02
CA PRO A 528 -42.09 1.32 -41.82
C PRO A 528 -40.67 1.91 -41.91
N PRO A 529 -40.23 2.43 -43.08
CA PRO A 529 -38.88 2.97 -43.27
C PRO A 529 -38.47 4.02 -42.24
N MET A 530 -39.41 4.87 -41.81
CA MET A 530 -39.15 5.90 -40.80
C MET A 530 -38.87 5.30 -39.41
N LYS A 531 -39.53 4.19 -39.07
CA LYS A 531 -39.26 3.47 -37.81
C LYS A 531 -37.91 2.78 -37.87
N GLU A 532 -37.52 2.27 -39.04
CA GLU A 532 -36.19 1.70 -39.26
C GLU A 532 -35.09 2.74 -39.08
N ALA A 533 -35.25 3.95 -39.63
CA ALA A 533 -34.29 5.04 -39.48
C ALA A 533 -34.06 5.45 -38.02
N ILE A 534 -35.13 5.52 -37.21
CA ILE A 534 -35.02 5.82 -35.76
C ILE A 534 -34.32 4.68 -35.01
N ILE A 535 -34.57 3.41 -35.38
CA ILE A 535 -33.87 2.26 -34.79
C ILE A 535 -32.38 2.32 -35.14
N ASP A 536 -32.02 2.69 -36.37
CA ASP A 536 -30.62 2.86 -36.77
C ASP A 536 -29.92 3.97 -36.00
N ALA A 537 -30.59 5.13 -35.83
CA ALA A 537 -30.08 6.23 -35.02
C ALA A 537 -29.89 5.82 -33.53
N ALA A 538 -30.85 5.10 -32.96
CA ALA A 538 -30.75 4.57 -31.60
C ALA A 538 -29.59 3.58 -31.46
N ASN A 539 -29.49 2.62 -32.39
CA ASN A 539 -28.43 1.62 -32.41
C ASN A 539 -27.05 2.25 -32.66
N TYR A 540 -26.94 3.32 -33.44
CA TYR A 540 -25.69 4.08 -33.61
C TYR A 540 -25.18 4.60 -32.26
N SER A 541 -26.05 5.21 -31.44
CA SER A 541 -25.68 5.71 -30.12
C SER A 541 -25.41 4.59 -29.11
N LEU A 542 -26.18 3.48 -29.18
CA LEU A 542 -25.98 2.31 -28.32
C LEU A 542 -24.67 1.59 -28.64
N ASP A 543 -24.30 1.46 -29.92
CA ASP A 543 -23.09 0.78 -30.39
C ASP A 543 -21.81 1.63 -30.22
N GLY A 544 -21.93 2.92 -29.93
CA GLY A 544 -20.83 3.90 -29.84
C GLY A 544 -19.77 3.68 -28.75
N GLY A 545 -19.58 2.45 -28.27
CA GLY A 545 -18.76 2.13 -27.10
C GLY A 545 -19.38 2.67 -25.82
N GLY A 546 -18.78 2.41 -24.65
CA GLY A 546 -19.25 2.92 -23.37
C GLY A 546 -18.75 2.10 -22.19
N LYS A 547 -18.57 2.71 -21.01
CA LYS A 547 -18.13 2.00 -19.79
C LYS A 547 -19.21 1.01 -19.28
N ARG A 548 -20.48 1.20 -19.66
CA ARG A 548 -21.67 0.41 -19.24
C ARG A 548 -21.80 0.25 -17.72
N LEU A 549 -21.32 1.23 -16.96
CA LEU A 549 -21.19 1.09 -15.52
C LEU A 549 -22.55 0.92 -14.81
N ARG A 550 -23.57 1.64 -15.26
CA ARG A 550 -24.94 1.59 -14.72
C ARG A 550 -25.61 0.22 -14.90
N PRO A 551 -25.69 -0.36 -16.10
CA PRO A 551 -26.26 -1.71 -16.25
C PRO A 551 -25.36 -2.79 -15.63
N ILE A 552 -24.03 -2.62 -15.57
CA ILE A 552 -23.16 -3.55 -14.83
C ILE A 552 -23.52 -3.55 -13.34
N LEU A 553 -23.71 -2.38 -12.73
CA LEU A 553 -24.16 -2.25 -11.35
C LEU A 553 -25.50 -2.94 -11.11
N ALA A 554 -26.47 -2.72 -12.00
CA ALA A 554 -27.78 -3.37 -11.89
C ALA A 554 -27.68 -4.90 -12.00
N TRP A 555 -26.82 -5.40 -12.90
CA TRP A 555 -26.56 -6.83 -13.06
C TRP A 555 -25.89 -7.42 -11.82
N VAL A 556 -24.85 -6.78 -11.28
CA VAL A 556 -24.14 -7.28 -10.09
C VAL A 556 -25.07 -7.33 -8.89
N MET A 557 -25.80 -6.24 -8.63
CA MET A 557 -26.76 -6.21 -7.52
C MET A 557 -27.86 -7.26 -7.71
N GLY A 558 -28.47 -7.34 -8.89
CA GLY A 558 -29.54 -8.30 -9.13
C GLY A 558 -29.07 -9.75 -9.07
N VAL A 559 -28.03 -10.10 -9.83
CA VAL A 559 -27.62 -11.49 -10.03
C VAL A 559 -26.71 -12.00 -8.90
N GLU A 560 -25.71 -11.23 -8.50
CA GLU A 560 -24.72 -11.72 -7.52
C GLU A 560 -25.18 -11.50 -6.07
N GLU A 561 -25.70 -10.31 -5.77
CA GLU A 561 -26.07 -9.95 -4.39
C GLU A 561 -27.47 -10.44 -4.00
N TYR A 562 -28.42 -10.39 -4.94
CA TYR A 562 -29.80 -10.82 -4.72
C TYR A 562 -30.15 -12.20 -5.31
N GLY A 563 -29.26 -12.81 -6.09
CA GLY A 563 -29.48 -14.14 -6.66
C GLY A 563 -30.57 -14.20 -7.73
N LEU A 564 -30.92 -13.07 -8.35
CA LEU A 564 -31.90 -13.01 -9.45
C LEU A 564 -31.35 -13.71 -10.69
N GLN A 565 -32.23 -14.32 -11.48
CA GLN A 565 -31.83 -14.97 -12.72
C GLN A 565 -31.37 -13.93 -13.76
N ALA A 566 -30.17 -14.10 -14.31
CA ALA A 566 -29.59 -13.18 -15.29
C ALA A 566 -30.48 -12.95 -16.52
N ALA A 567 -31.21 -13.98 -16.97
CA ALA A 567 -32.16 -13.85 -18.07
C ALA A 567 -33.39 -13.00 -17.69
N ALA A 568 -33.87 -13.12 -16.45
CA ALA A 568 -35.05 -12.39 -15.98
C ALA A 568 -34.78 -10.89 -15.81
N ILE A 569 -33.56 -10.50 -15.42
CA ILE A 569 -33.18 -9.09 -15.24
C ILE A 569 -32.75 -8.41 -16.55
N ALA A 570 -32.52 -9.15 -17.65
CA ALA A 570 -32.04 -8.59 -18.91
C ALA A 570 -32.86 -7.38 -19.44
N PRO A 571 -34.21 -7.36 -19.36
CA PRO A 571 -34.98 -6.17 -19.73
C PRO A 571 -34.64 -4.94 -18.87
N LEU A 572 -34.40 -5.10 -17.56
CA LEU A 572 -33.99 -4.00 -16.69
C LEU A 572 -32.63 -3.41 -17.14
N LEU A 573 -31.68 -4.27 -17.54
CA LEU A 573 -30.36 -3.81 -17.99
C LEU A 573 -30.46 -2.99 -19.27
N ARG A 574 -31.27 -3.43 -20.25
CA ARG A 574 -31.58 -2.65 -21.46
C ARG A 574 -32.23 -1.32 -21.09
N SER A 575 -33.23 -1.35 -20.22
CA SER A 575 -33.93 -0.15 -19.76
C SER A 575 -32.98 0.90 -19.16
N VAL A 576 -32.11 0.50 -18.25
CA VAL A 576 -31.10 1.37 -17.63
C VAL A 576 -30.19 2.03 -18.68
N GLU A 577 -29.68 1.25 -19.63
CA GLU A 577 -28.76 1.78 -20.64
C GLU A 577 -29.50 2.62 -21.71
N TYR A 578 -30.75 2.30 -22.04
CA TYR A 578 -31.59 3.09 -22.94
C TYR A 578 -31.88 4.47 -22.34
N MET A 579 -32.26 4.54 -21.06
CA MET A 579 -32.44 5.81 -20.35
C MET A 579 -31.14 6.61 -20.28
N HIS A 580 -30.01 5.95 -19.98
CA HIS A 580 -28.71 6.63 -19.96
C HIS A 580 -28.31 7.16 -21.36
N THR A 581 -28.52 6.36 -22.41
CA THR A 581 -28.18 6.76 -23.77
C THR A 581 -29.07 7.90 -24.23
N ALA A 582 -30.37 7.86 -23.92
CA ALA A 582 -31.29 8.96 -24.16
C ALA A 582 -30.84 10.25 -23.48
N SER A 583 -30.43 10.18 -22.21
CA SER A 583 -29.95 11.37 -21.47
C SER A 583 -28.74 12.01 -22.14
N LEU A 584 -27.81 11.20 -22.66
CA LEU A 584 -26.63 11.70 -23.39
C LEU A 584 -27.01 12.36 -24.72
N ILE A 585 -27.96 11.77 -25.47
CA ILE A 585 -28.42 12.35 -26.74
C ILE A 585 -28.99 13.75 -26.52
N PHE A 586 -29.81 13.94 -25.48
CA PHE A 586 -30.35 15.26 -25.15
C PHE A 586 -29.30 16.25 -24.64
N ASP A 587 -28.37 15.78 -23.81
CA ASP A 587 -27.24 16.56 -23.28
C ASP A 587 -26.36 17.10 -24.43
N ASP A 588 -26.13 16.29 -25.46
CA ASP A 588 -25.28 16.62 -26.61
C ASP A 588 -25.87 17.71 -27.53
N LEU A 589 -27.19 17.97 -27.50
CA LEU A 589 -27.87 18.87 -28.45
C LEU A 589 -27.34 20.32 -28.42
N PRO A 590 -27.50 21.08 -29.53
CA PRO A 590 -27.10 22.49 -29.60
C PRO A 590 -27.74 23.39 -28.54
N SER A 591 -28.95 23.06 -28.08
CA SER A 591 -29.66 23.79 -27.03
C SER A 591 -29.15 23.51 -25.61
N GLN A 592 -28.23 22.56 -25.44
CA GLN A 592 -27.68 22.15 -24.14
C GLN A 592 -26.14 22.31 -24.09
N ASP A 593 -25.38 21.24 -24.32
CA ASP A 593 -23.90 21.29 -24.28
C ASP A 593 -23.23 21.42 -25.65
N ASN A 594 -24.03 21.36 -26.73
CA ASN A 594 -23.60 21.55 -28.12
C ASN A 594 -22.31 20.75 -28.42
N ALA A 595 -22.31 19.47 -28.07
CA ALA A 595 -21.13 18.62 -28.17
C ALA A 595 -21.06 17.98 -29.56
N THR A 596 -19.93 18.12 -30.24
CA THR A 596 -19.75 17.54 -31.59
C THR A 596 -19.29 16.08 -31.57
N VAL A 597 -18.67 15.63 -30.47
CA VAL A 597 -18.11 14.28 -30.32
C VAL A 597 -18.47 13.69 -28.95
N ARG A 598 -18.87 12.41 -28.94
CA ARG A 598 -19.16 11.62 -27.74
C ARG A 598 -18.59 10.21 -27.92
N ARG A 599 -17.83 9.73 -26.94
CA ARG A 599 -17.20 8.39 -26.94
C ARG A 599 -16.34 8.13 -28.20
N GLY A 600 -15.65 9.17 -28.70
CA GLY A 600 -14.80 9.09 -29.89
C GLY A 600 -15.55 9.04 -31.23
N ARG A 601 -16.87 9.22 -31.24
CA ARG A 601 -17.71 9.28 -32.46
C ARG A 601 -18.47 10.61 -32.54
N PRO A 602 -18.81 11.10 -33.74
CA PRO A 602 -19.70 12.26 -33.87
C PRO A 602 -21.03 12.04 -33.15
N THR A 603 -21.53 13.07 -32.49
CA THR A 603 -22.83 13.04 -31.79
C THR A 603 -23.97 12.89 -32.77
N LEU A 604 -25.13 12.43 -32.28
CA LEU A 604 -26.22 12.02 -33.17
C LEU A 604 -26.77 13.18 -34.01
N HIS A 605 -26.82 14.39 -33.46
CA HIS A 605 -27.28 15.58 -34.19
C HIS A 605 -26.27 16.06 -35.25
N GLU A 606 -24.98 15.75 -35.10
CA GLU A 606 -23.96 16.02 -36.11
C GLU A 606 -24.00 14.99 -37.26
N VAL A 607 -24.34 13.73 -36.95
CA VAL A 607 -24.48 12.67 -37.96
C VAL A 607 -25.76 12.85 -38.78
N HIS A 608 -26.84 13.27 -38.13
CA HIS A 608 -28.14 13.48 -38.73
C HIS A 608 -28.55 14.96 -38.59
N ASP A 609 -29.51 15.23 -37.73
CA ASP A 609 -30.00 16.55 -37.38
C ASP A 609 -30.58 16.54 -35.95
N SER A 610 -30.88 17.72 -35.40
CA SER A 610 -31.43 17.84 -34.05
C SER A 610 -32.79 17.13 -33.90
N ALA A 611 -33.63 17.16 -34.93
CA ALA A 611 -34.96 16.54 -34.89
C ALA A 611 -34.88 15.02 -34.75
N THR A 612 -33.99 14.38 -35.52
CA THR A 612 -33.70 12.95 -35.46
C THR A 612 -33.12 12.59 -34.10
N ALA A 613 -32.21 13.40 -33.56
CA ALA A 613 -31.63 13.18 -32.25
C ALA A 613 -32.68 13.26 -31.12
N GLU A 614 -33.53 14.29 -31.11
CA GLU A 614 -34.62 14.45 -30.16
C GLU A 614 -35.61 13.28 -30.20
N LEU A 615 -36.06 12.90 -31.40
CA LEU A 615 -36.97 11.76 -31.58
C LEU A 615 -36.33 10.43 -31.16
N THR A 616 -35.04 10.25 -31.41
CA THR A 616 -34.30 9.06 -30.99
C THR A 616 -34.18 8.98 -29.47
N GLY A 617 -33.92 10.10 -28.80
CA GLY A 617 -33.92 10.20 -27.34
C GLY A 617 -35.28 9.84 -26.74
N LEU A 618 -36.37 10.40 -27.30
CA LEU A 618 -37.74 10.05 -26.89
C LEU A 618 -38.05 8.57 -27.13
N PHE A 619 -37.67 8.03 -28.28
CA PHE A 619 -37.86 6.63 -28.63
C PHE A 619 -37.16 5.70 -27.62
N LEU A 620 -35.91 5.98 -27.26
CA LEU A 620 -35.17 5.20 -26.26
C LEU A 620 -35.83 5.25 -24.87
N ILE A 621 -36.40 6.39 -24.46
CA ILE A 621 -37.19 6.48 -23.22
C ILE A 621 -38.40 5.55 -23.29
N GLN A 622 -39.15 5.56 -24.40
CA GLN A 622 -40.31 4.67 -24.55
C GLN A 622 -39.89 3.19 -24.58
N LYS A 623 -38.81 2.85 -25.29
CA LYS A 623 -38.24 1.50 -25.26
C LYS A 623 -37.83 1.09 -23.86
N ALA A 624 -37.23 1.98 -23.07
CA ALA A 624 -36.87 1.67 -21.69
C ALA A 624 -38.08 1.31 -20.82
N VAL A 625 -39.21 2.00 -21.00
CA VAL A 625 -40.47 1.70 -20.31
C VAL A 625 -41.05 0.36 -20.78
N GLU A 626 -41.02 0.09 -22.09
CA GLU A 626 -41.43 -1.19 -22.67
C GLU A 626 -40.62 -2.36 -22.09
N GLU A 627 -39.31 -2.20 -21.94
CA GLU A 627 -38.43 -3.19 -21.33
C GLU A 627 -38.77 -3.42 -19.85
N GLN A 628 -39.08 -2.37 -19.08
CA GLN A 628 -39.51 -2.52 -17.68
C GLN A 628 -40.85 -3.26 -17.59
N ALA A 629 -41.79 -2.95 -18.49
CA ALA A 629 -43.08 -3.62 -18.54
C ALA A 629 -42.97 -5.10 -18.95
N SER A 630 -41.86 -5.49 -19.60
CA SER A 630 -41.56 -6.86 -20.06
C SER A 630 -40.81 -7.70 -19.01
N LEU A 631 -40.75 -7.25 -17.75
CA LEU A 631 -40.16 -7.99 -16.63
C LEU A 631 -41.10 -9.11 -16.11
N ASP A 632 -41.57 -9.97 -17.02
CA ASP A 632 -42.61 -10.99 -16.78
C ASP A 632 -42.23 -12.05 -15.75
N GLY A 633 -40.92 -12.20 -15.46
CA GLY A 633 -40.40 -13.09 -14.43
C GLY A 633 -40.62 -12.63 -12.98
N PHE A 634 -41.23 -11.45 -12.78
CA PHE A 634 -41.43 -10.84 -11.47
C PHE A 634 -42.91 -10.52 -11.19
N GLU A 635 -43.25 -10.34 -9.93
CA GLU A 635 -44.64 -10.01 -9.54
C GLU A 635 -45.06 -8.64 -10.12
N PRO A 636 -46.24 -8.53 -10.76
CA PRO A 636 -46.68 -7.30 -11.41
C PRO A 636 -46.67 -6.06 -10.49
N LYS A 637 -47.01 -6.24 -9.21
CA LYS A 637 -46.98 -5.14 -8.24
C LYS A 637 -45.55 -4.62 -8.00
N VAL A 638 -44.57 -5.51 -7.99
CA VAL A 638 -43.14 -5.16 -7.84
C VAL A 638 -42.63 -4.45 -9.09
N VAL A 639 -42.98 -4.96 -10.28
CA VAL A 639 -42.65 -4.31 -11.56
C VAL A 639 -43.25 -2.91 -11.62
N MET A 640 -44.51 -2.74 -11.23
CA MET A 640 -45.17 -1.44 -11.14
C MET A 640 -44.47 -0.48 -10.17
N SER A 641 -44.04 -0.96 -8.99
CA SER A 641 -43.25 -0.17 -8.05
C SER A 641 -41.89 0.25 -8.63
N LEU A 642 -41.22 -0.64 -9.36
CA LEU A 642 -39.98 -0.33 -10.07
C LEU A 642 -40.20 0.74 -11.15
N MET A 643 -41.23 0.60 -11.99
CA MET A 643 -41.55 1.57 -13.04
C MET A 643 -41.88 2.94 -12.44
N GLN A 644 -42.66 2.97 -11.35
CA GLN A 644 -42.96 4.20 -10.62
C GLN A 644 -41.67 4.86 -10.10
N TYR A 645 -40.79 4.07 -9.48
CA TYR A 645 -39.52 4.57 -8.96
C TYR A 645 -38.61 5.07 -10.10
N SER A 646 -38.47 4.31 -11.19
CA SER A 646 -37.72 4.71 -12.38
C SER A 646 -38.23 6.02 -12.97
N SER A 647 -39.55 6.16 -13.10
CA SER A 647 -40.17 7.39 -13.63
C SER A 647 -39.93 8.59 -12.70
N GLN A 648 -40.00 8.40 -11.38
CA GLN A 648 -39.69 9.46 -10.41
C GLN A 648 -38.23 9.89 -10.52
N LYS A 649 -37.29 8.93 -10.54
CA LYS A 649 -35.85 9.23 -10.68
C LYS A 649 -35.51 9.89 -12.02
N ALA A 650 -36.20 9.52 -13.11
CA ALA A 650 -36.06 10.21 -14.39
C ALA A 650 -36.50 11.68 -14.29
N GLY A 651 -37.61 11.95 -13.60
CA GLY A 651 -38.07 13.32 -13.34
C GLY A 651 -37.09 14.13 -12.50
N ASP A 652 -36.53 13.53 -11.45
CA ASP A 652 -35.50 14.14 -10.62
C ASP A 652 -34.22 14.45 -11.44
N MET A 653 -33.84 13.57 -12.36
CA MET A 653 -32.71 13.77 -13.27
C MET A 653 -32.95 14.95 -14.23
N CYS A 654 -34.18 15.11 -14.75
CA CYS A 654 -34.54 16.28 -15.53
C CYS A 654 -34.42 17.58 -14.72
N ALA A 655 -34.81 17.56 -13.44
CA ALA A 655 -34.62 18.70 -12.55
C ALA A 655 -33.12 19.00 -12.36
N GLY A 656 -32.27 17.96 -12.18
CA GLY A 656 -30.82 18.09 -12.13
C GLY A 656 -30.23 18.76 -13.38
N GLN A 657 -30.64 18.33 -14.58
CA GLN A 657 -30.21 18.95 -15.84
C GLN A 657 -30.67 20.41 -15.95
N ALA A 658 -31.89 20.73 -15.52
CA ALA A 658 -32.38 22.10 -15.51
C ALA A 658 -31.57 22.99 -14.54
N MET A 659 -31.23 22.48 -13.35
CA MET A 659 -30.38 23.18 -12.39
C MET A 659 -28.98 23.44 -12.97
N ASP A 660 -28.38 22.44 -13.62
CA ASP A 660 -27.08 22.54 -14.27
C ASP A 660 -27.06 23.61 -15.37
N LEU A 661 -28.03 23.59 -16.28
CA LEU A 661 -28.18 24.62 -17.33
C LEU A 661 -28.38 26.02 -16.76
N GLN A 662 -29.16 26.16 -15.69
CA GLN A 662 -29.40 27.44 -15.01
C GLN A 662 -28.19 27.91 -14.18
N SER A 663 -27.23 27.03 -13.90
CA SER A 663 -26.03 27.34 -13.14
C SER A 663 -24.88 27.88 -13.99
N LYS A 664 -24.93 27.68 -15.32
CA LYS A 664 -23.93 28.19 -16.27
C LYS A 664 -23.71 29.69 -16.07
N GLY A 665 -22.44 30.10 -15.88
CA GLY A 665 -22.05 31.49 -15.62
C GLY A 665 -22.29 31.99 -14.19
N LYS A 666 -22.67 31.13 -13.23
CA LYS A 666 -22.86 31.50 -11.81
C LYS A 666 -21.79 30.87 -10.94
N VAL A 667 -21.44 31.55 -9.85
CA VAL A 667 -20.62 31.01 -8.75
C VAL A 667 -21.54 30.23 -7.82
N LEU A 668 -21.30 28.93 -7.67
CA LEU A 668 -22.09 28.04 -6.82
C LEU A 668 -21.45 27.83 -5.45
N THR A 669 -22.27 27.56 -4.44
CA THR A 669 -21.81 27.02 -3.16
C THR A 669 -21.56 25.51 -3.26
N LEU A 670 -20.76 24.96 -2.33
CA LEU A 670 -20.55 23.50 -2.25
C LEU A 670 -21.86 22.72 -2.11
N GLU A 671 -22.82 23.24 -1.33
CA GLU A 671 -24.14 22.63 -1.16
C GLU A 671 -24.92 22.57 -2.49
N GLN A 672 -24.87 23.66 -3.28
CA GLN A 672 -25.51 23.71 -4.59
C GLN A 672 -24.85 22.75 -5.57
N LEU A 673 -23.51 22.67 -5.59
CA LEU A 673 -22.76 21.70 -6.39
C LEU A 673 -23.11 20.25 -6.03
N ASN A 674 -23.13 19.94 -4.73
CA ASN A 674 -23.54 18.61 -4.25
C ASN A 674 -24.97 18.27 -4.69
N GLY A 675 -25.89 19.23 -4.61
CA GLY A 675 -27.26 19.08 -5.11
C GLY A 675 -27.31 18.76 -6.61
N ILE A 676 -26.71 19.61 -7.45
CA ILE A 676 -26.68 19.43 -8.92
C ILE A 676 -26.04 18.09 -9.28
N CYS A 677 -24.88 17.79 -8.69
CA CYS A 677 -24.16 16.54 -8.91
C CYS A 677 -25.02 15.31 -8.56
N PHE A 678 -25.70 15.34 -7.41
CA PHE A 678 -26.56 14.24 -7.02
C PHE A 678 -27.71 14.04 -8.01
N TYR A 679 -28.42 15.11 -8.37
CA TYR A 679 -29.58 15.00 -9.27
C TYR A 679 -29.17 14.63 -10.71
N LYS A 680 -28.06 15.18 -11.24
CA LYS A 680 -27.57 14.90 -12.60
C LYS A 680 -26.88 13.54 -12.73
N THR A 681 -26.03 13.19 -11.77
CA THR A 681 -25.14 12.02 -11.87
C THR A 681 -25.46 10.94 -10.82
N GLY A 682 -25.62 11.31 -9.55
CA GLY A 682 -25.81 10.39 -8.43
C GLY A 682 -27.11 9.57 -8.49
N ILE A 683 -28.22 10.18 -8.91
CA ILE A 683 -29.54 9.52 -9.00
C ILE A 683 -29.54 8.34 -9.97
N ALA A 684 -28.75 8.41 -11.05
CA ALA A 684 -28.65 7.30 -11.99
C ALA A 684 -27.89 6.10 -11.39
N PHE A 685 -26.89 6.37 -10.54
CA PHE A 685 -26.24 5.32 -9.73
C PHE A 685 -27.23 4.75 -8.71
N GLU A 686 -28.00 5.61 -8.03
CA GLU A 686 -29.04 5.19 -7.09
C GLU A 686 -30.04 4.25 -7.77
N ALA A 687 -30.58 4.64 -8.93
CA ALA A 687 -31.52 3.84 -9.67
C ALA A 687 -30.94 2.48 -10.08
N SER A 688 -29.68 2.45 -10.50
CA SER A 688 -28.98 1.21 -10.88
C SER A 688 -28.81 0.23 -9.71
N LEU A 689 -28.72 0.72 -8.47
CA LEU A 689 -28.62 -0.11 -7.27
C LEU A 689 -30.00 -0.48 -6.68
N VAL A 690 -30.94 0.45 -6.72
CA VAL A 690 -32.25 0.31 -6.05
C VAL A 690 -33.25 -0.47 -6.90
N MET A 691 -33.27 -0.30 -8.23
CA MET A 691 -34.19 -1.06 -9.09
C MET A 691 -34.06 -2.58 -8.96
N PRO A 692 -32.85 -3.20 -9.02
CA PRO A 692 -32.72 -4.63 -8.75
C PRO A 692 -33.08 -5.00 -7.30
N ALA A 693 -32.85 -4.11 -6.33
CA ALA A 693 -33.26 -4.31 -4.95
C ALA A 693 -34.79 -4.36 -4.79
N ILE A 694 -35.52 -3.52 -5.54
CA ILE A 694 -36.99 -3.55 -5.60
C ILE A 694 -37.46 -4.90 -6.18
N LEU A 695 -36.86 -5.36 -7.28
CA LEU A 695 -37.19 -6.67 -7.88
C LEU A 695 -36.95 -7.82 -6.90
N ALA A 696 -35.88 -7.73 -6.11
CA ALA A 696 -35.53 -8.68 -5.07
C ALA A 696 -36.36 -8.55 -3.78
N LYS A 697 -37.23 -7.53 -3.69
CA LYS A 697 -38.00 -7.19 -2.48
C LYS A 697 -37.11 -6.97 -1.25
N ALA A 698 -35.98 -6.29 -1.44
CA ALA A 698 -35.09 -5.92 -0.36
C ALA A 698 -35.79 -5.03 0.68
N GLU A 699 -35.34 -5.11 1.93
CA GLU A 699 -35.91 -4.36 3.04
C GLU A 699 -35.73 -2.84 2.87
N ALA A 700 -36.65 -2.07 3.44
CA ALA A 700 -36.64 -0.61 3.30
C ALA A 700 -35.35 0.04 3.81
N GLU A 701 -34.74 -0.48 4.89
CA GLU A 701 -33.48 0.03 5.42
C GLU A 701 -32.28 -0.29 4.51
N GLU A 702 -32.27 -1.46 3.86
CA GLU A 702 -31.23 -1.81 2.88
C GLU A 702 -31.31 -0.88 1.66
N ILE A 703 -32.53 -0.63 1.16
CA ILE A 703 -32.77 0.35 0.10
C ILE A 703 -32.31 1.75 0.54
N ALA A 704 -32.62 2.17 1.77
CA ALA A 704 -32.17 3.46 2.29
C ALA A 704 -30.63 3.55 2.37
N GLY A 705 -29.96 2.48 2.80
CA GLY A 705 -28.50 2.38 2.79
C GLY A 705 -27.90 2.48 1.39
N LEU A 706 -28.48 1.81 0.39
CA LEU A 706 -28.06 1.92 -1.01
C LEU A 706 -28.20 3.34 -1.55
N LYS A 707 -29.25 4.07 -1.16
CA LYS A 707 -29.42 5.49 -1.52
C LYS A 707 -28.33 6.38 -0.92
N ARG A 708 -28.03 6.22 0.37
CA ARG A 708 -26.96 6.98 1.04
C ARG A 708 -25.59 6.66 0.42
N PHE A 709 -25.33 5.39 0.11
CA PHE A 709 -24.14 4.96 -0.61
C PHE A 709 -24.04 5.61 -2.01
N ALA A 710 -25.13 5.58 -2.78
CA ALA A 710 -25.17 6.15 -4.13
C ALA A 710 -24.97 7.68 -4.13
N TYR A 711 -25.54 8.39 -3.15
CA TYR A 711 -25.35 9.83 -2.97
C TYR A 711 -23.86 10.19 -2.87
N HIS A 712 -23.15 9.58 -1.93
CA HIS A 712 -21.72 9.85 -1.73
C HIS A 712 -20.85 9.34 -2.89
N THR A 713 -21.18 8.18 -3.46
CA THR A 713 -20.45 7.63 -4.62
C THR A 713 -20.60 8.53 -5.85
N GLY A 714 -21.80 9.04 -6.10
CA GLY A 714 -22.07 9.95 -7.22
C GLY A 714 -21.29 11.25 -7.11
N ILE A 715 -21.21 11.83 -5.90
CA ILE A 715 -20.43 13.04 -5.65
C ILE A 715 -18.93 12.78 -5.81
N ALA A 716 -18.40 11.71 -5.20
CA ALA A 716 -16.99 11.36 -5.37
C ALA A 716 -16.62 11.11 -6.84
N PHE A 717 -17.53 10.53 -7.62
CA PHE A 717 -17.34 10.31 -9.06
C PHE A 717 -17.21 11.63 -9.83
N GLN A 718 -18.09 12.60 -9.56
CA GLN A 718 -18.07 13.89 -10.23
C GLN A 718 -16.86 14.72 -9.82
N ILE A 719 -16.51 14.77 -8.52
CA ILE A 719 -15.30 15.46 -8.07
C ILE A 719 -14.06 14.89 -8.77
N LYS A 720 -14.01 13.56 -8.98
CA LYS A 720 -12.92 12.95 -9.73
C LYS A 720 -12.92 13.34 -11.20
N ASP A 721 -14.07 13.43 -11.87
CA ASP A 721 -14.15 13.94 -13.25
C ASP A 721 -13.64 15.39 -13.32
N ASP A 722 -14.11 16.27 -12.42
CA ASP A 722 -13.66 17.67 -12.36
C ASP A 722 -12.14 17.78 -12.11
N LEU A 723 -11.58 16.90 -11.27
CA LEU A 723 -10.13 16.82 -11.02
C LEU A 723 -9.38 16.35 -12.27
N LEU A 724 -9.88 15.35 -12.99
CA LEU A 724 -9.27 14.85 -14.22
C LEU A 724 -9.33 15.90 -15.34
N ASP A 725 -10.44 16.62 -15.46
CA ASP A 725 -10.61 17.68 -16.45
C ASP A 725 -9.69 18.88 -16.16
N ALA A 726 -9.42 19.17 -14.88
CA ALA A 726 -8.43 20.18 -14.48
C ALA A 726 -6.97 19.72 -14.63
N GLU A 727 -6.71 18.41 -14.63
CA GLU A 727 -5.36 17.81 -14.72
C GLU A 727 -4.96 17.41 -16.16
N GLY A 728 -5.94 17.22 -17.05
CA GLY A 728 -5.77 16.48 -18.29
C GLY A 728 -5.10 17.21 -19.45
N ASP A 729 -4.26 16.45 -20.16
CA ASP A 729 -3.88 16.69 -21.55
C ASP A 729 -4.99 16.17 -22.48
N VAL A 730 -5.35 16.93 -23.52
CA VAL A 730 -6.55 16.74 -24.38
C VAL A 730 -6.65 15.34 -25.00
N HIS A 731 -5.53 14.61 -25.09
CA HIS A 731 -5.45 13.29 -25.71
C HIS A 731 -5.90 12.11 -24.81
N VAL A 732 -5.99 12.27 -23.48
CA VAL A 732 -6.29 11.16 -22.55
C VAL A 732 -7.79 11.04 -22.22
N LEU A 733 -8.53 12.16 -22.21
CA LEU A 733 -9.90 12.24 -21.72
C LEU A 733 -10.99 11.86 -22.75
N GLY A 734 -10.63 11.75 -24.04
CA GLY A 734 -11.59 11.44 -25.11
C GLY A 734 -12.67 12.52 -25.34
N LYS A 735 -12.46 13.71 -24.77
CA LYS A 735 -13.22 14.96 -24.94
C LYS A 735 -12.23 16.15 -24.90
N PRO A 736 -12.57 17.33 -25.44
CA PRO A 736 -11.71 18.51 -25.33
C PRO A 736 -11.51 18.89 -23.85
N ALA A 737 -10.27 18.96 -23.37
CA ALA A 737 -9.95 19.48 -22.04
C ALA A 737 -10.29 20.99 -21.97
N GLY A 738 -10.75 21.48 -20.82
CA GLY A 738 -11.05 22.91 -20.63
C GLY A 738 -12.45 23.38 -21.02
N LYS A 739 -13.36 22.47 -21.42
CA LYS A 739 -14.75 22.82 -21.78
C LYS A 739 -15.49 23.59 -20.68
N ASP A 740 -15.19 23.32 -19.40
CA ASP A 740 -15.82 24.00 -18.26
C ASP A 740 -15.31 25.43 -18.06
N ILE A 741 -14.04 25.69 -18.41
CA ILE A 741 -13.48 27.04 -18.44
C ILE A 741 -14.13 27.84 -19.58
N ASP A 742 -14.26 27.22 -20.76
CA ASP A 742 -14.91 27.82 -21.93
C ASP A 742 -16.40 28.11 -21.70
N ASN A 743 -17.07 27.29 -20.87
CA ASN A 743 -18.50 27.43 -20.54
C ASN A 743 -18.79 28.24 -19.26
N SER A 744 -17.77 28.76 -18.56
CA SER A 744 -17.93 29.47 -17.28
C SER A 744 -18.73 28.67 -16.23
N THR A 745 -18.48 27.36 -16.15
CA THR A 745 -19.22 26.45 -15.27
C THR A 745 -18.52 26.33 -13.91
N SER A 746 -19.28 26.43 -12.82
CA SER A 746 -18.75 26.13 -11.48
C SER A 746 -18.50 24.63 -11.34
N THR A 747 -17.26 24.25 -11.03
CA THR A 747 -16.84 22.88 -10.71
C THR A 747 -16.35 22.78 -9.26
N PHE A 748 -16.24 21.57 -8.72
CA PHE A 748 -15.65 21.36 -7.39
C PHE A 748 -14.23 21.92 -7.28
N VAL A 749 -13.44 21.83 -8.35
CA VAL A 749 -12.07 22.39 -8.40
C VAL A 749 -12.09 23.91 -8.39
N THR A 750 -13.01 24.57 -9.10
CA THR A 750 -13.11 26.04 -9.08
C THR A 750 -13.57 26.60 -7.73
N VAL A 751 -14.43 25.87 -7.01
CA VAL A 751 -14.99 26.32 -5.72
C VAL A 751 -14.05 26.01 -4.55
N LEU A 752 -13.42 24.83 -4.53
CA LEU A 752 -12.61 24.36 -3.40
C LEU A 752 -11.09 24.44 -3.65
N GLY A 753 -10.68 24.71 -4.88
CA GLY A 753 -9.31 24.45 -5.35
C GLY A 753 -9.04 22.95 -5.48
N ARG A 754 -7.93 22.59 -6.14
CA ARG A 754 -7.56 21.18 -6.39
C ARG A 754 -7.38 20.38 -5.11
N GLU A 755 -6.74 20.94 -4.10
CA GLU A 755 -6.53 20.26 -2.82
C GLU A 755 -7.83 20.09 -2.03
N GLY A 756 -8.67 21.12 -1.98
CA GLY A 756 -9.98 21.05 -1.33
C GLY A 756 -10.90 20.04 -1.99
N ALA A 757 -10.93 20.00 -3.33
CA ALA A 757 -11.68 19.00 -4.09
C ALA A 757 -11.18 17.58 -3.80
N LYS A 758 -9.87 17.34 -3.74
CA LYS A 758 -9.33 16.03 -3.34
C LYS A 758 -9.78 15.62 -1.94
N LYS A 759 -9.72 16.53 -0.96
CA LYS A 759 -10.21 16.25 0.41
C LYS A 759 -11.70 15.90 0.42
N GLU A 760 -12.53 16.67 -0.28
CA GLU A 760 -13.98 16.45 -0.37
C GLU A 760 -14.31 15.09 -1.01
N MET A 761 -13.58 14.71 -2.07
CA MET A 761 -13.69 13.39 -2.70
C MET A 761 -13.40 12.26 -1.70
N TRP A 762 -12.33 12.40 -0.91
CA TRP A 762 -11.96 11.41 0.10
C TRP A 762 -12.92 11.35 1.29
N GLU A 763 -13.53 12.47 1.67
CA GLU A 763 -14.59 12.50 2.67
C GLU A 763 -15.81 11.70 2.17
N HIS A 764 -16.26 11.98 0.94
CA HIS A 764 -17.34 11.21 0.32
C HIS A 764 -17.01 9.74 0.13
N TYR A 765 -15.76 9.39 -0.20
CA TYR A 765 -15.28 8.01 -0.21
C TYR A 765 -15.46 7.34 1.17
N CYS A 766 -15.02 8.00 2.24
CA CYS A 766 -15.12 7.46 3.60
C CYS A 766 -16.58 7.30 4.04
N LEU A 767 -17.44 8.27 3.74
CA LEU A 767 -18.87 8.21 4.02
C LEU A 767 -19.55 7.07 3.25
N ALA A 768 -19.27 6.92 1.95
CA ALA A 768 -19.78 5.80 1.15
C ALA A 768 -19.32 4.44 1.69
N MET A 769 -18.03 4.29 2.03
CA MET A 769 -17.50 3.06 2.65
C MET A 769 -18.17 2.74 3.99
N ASN A 770 -18.50 3.76 4.78
CA ASN A 770 -19.21 3.57 6.05
C ASN A 770 -20.66 3.13 5.85
N GLU A 771 -21.36 3.64 4.84
CA GLU A 771 -22.70 3.16 4.49
C GLU A 771 -22.67 1.72 3.96
N LEU A 772 -21.67 1.39 3.14
CA LEU A 772 -21.46 0.03 2.63
C LEU A 772 -21.29 -1.00 3.77
N LYS A 773 -20.54 -0.64 4.83
CA LYS A 773 -20.36 -1.50 6.01
C LYS A 773 -21.65 -1.76 6.80
N LYS A 774 -22.67 -0.89 6.67
CA LYS A 774 -23.95 -1.03 7.38
C LYS A 774 -24.95 -1.89 6.62
N LEU A 775 -24.71 -2.16 5.34
CA LEU A 775 -25.59 -3.01 4.55
C LEU A 775 -25.56 -4.46 5.08
N PRO A 776 -26.69 -5.16 5.06
CA PRO A 776 -26.76 -6.56 5.51
C PRO A 776 -25.92 -7.49 4.61
N ARG A 777 -25.84 -7.13 3.33
CA ARG A 777 -24.93 -7.72 2.34
C ARG A 777 -23.69 -6.83 2.27
N ASN A 778 -22.50 -7.42 2.20
CA ASN A 778 -21.24 -6.69 2.04
C ASN A 778 -20.74 -6.85 0.60
N PRO A 779 -21.30 -6.11 -0.39
CA PRO A 779 -21.01 -6.33 -1.79
C PRO A 779 -19.58 -5.85 -2.08
N VAL A 780 -18.67 -6.83 -2.19
CA VAL A 780 -17.24 -6.60 -2.47
C VAL A 780 -17.06 -5.79 -3.76
N PHE A 781 -17.92 -6.00 -4.75
CA PHE A 781 -17.91 -5.25 -6.00
C PHE A 781 -18.06 -3.73 -5.78
N LEU A 782 -18.94 -3.29 -4.87
CA LEU A 782 -19.16 -1.86 -4.60
C LEU A 782 -17.95 -1.21 -3.91
N LYS A 783 -17.25 -1.92 -3.01
CA LYS A 783 -15.98 -1.47 -2.42
C LYS A 783 -14.94 -1.21 -3.51
N HIS A 784 -14.77 -2.16 -4.44
CA HIS A 784 -13.79 -2.06 -5.52
C HIS A 784 -14.18 -1.02 -6.56
N LEU A 785 -15.47 -0.89 -6.86
CA LEU A 785 -15.96 0.18 -7.72
C LEU A 785 -15.62 1.55 -7.15
N LEU A 786 -15.94 1.80 -5.88
CA LEU A 786 -15.67 3.09 -5.25
C LEU A 786 -14.16 3.40 -5.21
N THR A 787 -13.34 2.39 -4.90
CA THR A 787 -11.88 2.51 -4.93
C THR A 787 -11.37 2.80 -6.34
N TYR A 788 -11.92 2.12 -7.35
CA TYR A 788 -11.63 2.37 -8.76
C TYR A 788 -12.00 3.81 -9.15
N ILE A 789 -13.18 4.29 -8.78
CA ILE A 789 -13.67 5.64 -9.08
C ILE A 789 -12.67 6.69 -8.63
N ILE A 790 -12.21 6.64 -7.37
CA ILE A 790 -11.28 7.67 -6.85
C ILE A 790 -9.84 7.50 -7.36
N SER A 791 -9.50 6.34 -7.92
CA SER A 791 -8.15 6.01 -8.39
C SER A 791 -7.96 6.05 -9.91
N ARG A 792 -9.02 6.26 -10.68
CA ARG A 792 -8.95 6.18 -12.15
C ARG A 792 -8.16 7.35 -12.73
N ASP A 793 -7.54 7.09 -13.87
CA ASP A 793 -6.81 8.09 -14.65
C ASP A 793 -7.60 8.55 -15.89
N ASN A 794 -8.81 8.03 -16.10
CA ASN A 794 -9.71 8.34 -17.23
C ASN A 794 -11.20 7.99 -17.02
#